data_AF-A0A7M3X642-F1
#
_entry.id   AF-A0A7M3X642-F1
#
_cell.length_a   1.000
_cell.length_b   1.000
_cell.length_c   1.000
_cell.angle_alpha   90.00
_cell.angle_beta   90.00
_cell.angle_gamma   90.00
#
_symmetry.space_group_name_H-M   'P 1'
#
loop_
_entity.id
_entity.type
_entity.pdbx_description
1 polymer ?
#
loop_
_entity_poly.entity_id
_entity_poly.type
_entity_poly.pdbx_seq_one_letter_code
_entity_poly.pdbx_strand_id
1 'polypeptide(L)'
;MFELPSGKPVNEAITMEEGVLQPFAHGVISTYAGRRKTPVGHRLIRAGRVVGYLAESDKKNVLLGGSEAKTALEGFEAEQKVRHLAWSYSIGGLGALAELVPEAFVHQADRQGLKSSTNAVERLLARDLSTVIRSLAEHTTVRGAMAIDSGMLIDHVGDLPGLGEEERLASELHELMSGMGGQELHNGWGMNGQSHWTLHTESGALLLARSGEISLAVWTEKDANHARLLSSASISLEGEIVAAGAHGAKMPEGFTLRDGRGGPDAVVSMLKAGMEEEVTGHIQSGSSSKAVSLVMSRGVPVALWAPAFDTEAEAMMALTESKRKVKLIRFPAGTIVSAKSGTVDSFSIAGFIESLSTIRTRSEARQASLKALLDDMLGFEAGLETLQKARTKMKFKSDGADIAEPLPIMRDEAVSAVDAGLRRKLEKAEQSVDELNKEKSVLETRVKALEKKKEAAQIVAREASESRQENTTALEGAHAQLNTMQVDLAQARAQWEEAESRAERLVRRVNELEHQVSQRAAELAKAIGEAESSSELQAMIEELSLKEAELQANLAEGSERLDTIRKQSDDEERRLRVLSEQVNTSRERHARAQADLIGVQEQVHVSNLELESVRTEEKHARQRTEEDRLRRSEDEARRSNIQAELRELMDERRQVLRELGDLGARRGHAEAELSTLVDKATALAGAHEEALADIQEAERLRARLAEEPLAQALLDDNNTFQGLGPVLERLEHARSLGYSVTMLDRAVERALQVIQGTVDHVAATPRHLLSSEVMTLLERQVPQTAGAVRGLARWSVQQRLEQQLGETVNHVVIDLEHLLEDYDRSITMLRRIRNVLEQVERLGAPSHEVHALMANCQRPEALPSLAMGTRKLIQVALDDIYLEADQRDAGEAIGLEETARVLEELITQLDASGLTDGRPRGSMWDFQRDGLLPFERESIPAEQRIPVNETMLNDLEPHLVQGEAVVSTEVGQTESVDDEGWSPLPPPSENVPDGPGEVEQTVASDPMAALDDERAMLEAELARLDAERSHRISHTPASAPKGADSALADLESRLSDIEF
;
A
#
# COMPACT_ATOMS: atom_id res chain seq x y z
N MET A 1 -6.00 31.02 -6.49
CA MET A 1 -5.89 30.50 -5.12
C MET A 1 -6.59 31.46 -4.15
N PHE A 2 -6.95 31.04 -2.93
CA PHE A 2 -7.28 31.98 -1.84
C PHE A 2 -6.02 32.38 -1.05
N GLU A 3 -6.14 33.29 -0.08
CA GLU A 3 -5.06 33.58 0.88
C GLU A 3 -5.33 32.88 2.21
N LEU A 4 -4.26 32.55 2.94
CA LEU A 4 -4.32 31.95 4.27
C LEU A 4 -4.16 33.02 5.36
N PRO A 5 -4.60 32.77 6.62
CA PRO A 5 -4.51 33.75 7.69
C PRO A 5 -3.08 34.30 7.88
N SER A 6 -2.93 35.62 7.98
CA SER A 6 -1.64 36.24 8.29
C SER A 6 -1.27 35.96 9.75
N GLY A 7 -0.18 35.21 9.96
CA GLY A 7 0.39 34.94 11.28
C GLY A 7 1.47 35.96 11.65
N LYS A 8 2.47 35.53 12.42
CA LYS A 8 3.68 36.35 12.66
C LYS A 8 4.66 36.17 11.48
N PRO A 9 5.04 37.24 10.77
CA PRO A 9 5.83 37.13 9.54
C PRO A 9 7.22 36.60 9.85
N VAL A 10 7.68 35.65 9.03
CA VAL A 10 9.01 35.05 9.15
C VAL A 10 9.93 35.72 8.13
N ASN A 11 10.96 36.41 8.63
CA ASN A 11 11.93 37.16 7.83
C ASN A 11 13.24 36.39 7.55
N GLU A 12 13.34 35.15 8.04
CA GLU A 12 14.50 34.28 7.85
C GLU A 12 14.50 33.61 6.47
N ALA A 13 15.65 33.06 6.06
CA ALA A 13 15.76 32.35 4.79
C ALA A 13 14.95 31.04 4.81
N ILE A 14 14.29 30.73 3.70
CA ILE A 14 13.36 29.59 3.57
C ILE A 14 13.90 28.68 2.47
N THR A 15 14.07 27.38 2.77
CA THR A 15 14.63 26.38 1.85
C THR A 15 13.58 25.30 1.58
N MET A 16 13.28 24.99 0.32
CA MET A 16 12.21 24.02 -0.05
C MET A 16 12.70 22.58 -0.26
N GLU A 17 13.97 22.29 0.05
CA GLU A 17 14.56 20.97 -0.13
C GLU A 17 13.88 19.91 0.76
N GLU A 18 13.61 18.73 0.20
CA GLU A 18 12.87 17.69 0.90
C GLU A 18 13.66 17.13 2.11
N GLY A 19 13.01 17.12 3.27
CA GLY A 19 13.64 16.76 4.54
C GLY A 19 14.39 17.90 5.25
N VAL A 20 14.41 19.13 4.71
CA VAL A 20 14.96 20.29 5.41
C VAL A 20 13.91 20.93 6.32
N LEU A 21 14.26 21.08 7.60
CA LEU A 21 13.43 21.73 8.60
C LEU A 21 13.41 23.25 8.42
N GLN A 22 12.22 23.82 8.56
CA GLN A 22 11.95 25.25 8.40
C GLN A 22 12.26 26.02 9.69
N PRO A 23 12.61 27.32 9.62
CA PRO A 23 13.00 28.11 10.79
C PRO A 23 11.91 28.32 11.86
N PHE A 24 10.68 27.85 11.63
CA PHE A 24 9.55 27.99 12.54
C PHE A 24 8.78 26.67 12.71
N ALA A 25 8.37 26.36 13.94
CA ALA A 25 7.76 25.08 14.27
C ALA A 25 6.37 24.86 13.65
N HIS A 26 5.51 25.88 13.63
CA HIS A 26 4.14 25.77 13.11
C HIS A 26 3.81 26.98 12.26
N GLY A 27 3.16 26.78 11.11
CA GLY A 27 2.83 27.89 10.22
C GLY A 27 2.51 27.48 8.79
N VAL A 28 2.74 28.39 7.85
CA VAL A 28 2.63 28.14 6.42
C VAL A 28 3.65 28.93 5.61
N ILE A 29 4.06 28.37 4.47
CA ILE A 29 4.68 29.13 3.38
C ILE A 29 3.66 29.28 2.24
N SER A 30 3.46 30.49 1.75
CA SER A 30 2.64 30.79 0.57
C SER A 30 3.53 31.09 -0.64
N THR A 31 3.32 30.36 -1.73
CA THR A 31 4.08 30.46 -2.99
C THR A 31 3.36 31.37 -3.99
N TYR A 32 4.05 32.38 -4.52
CA TYR A 32 3.53 33.36 -5.49
C TYR A 32 4.35 33.34 -6.78
N ALA A 33 3.73 33.05 -7.93
CA ALA A 33 4.41 33.09 -9.23
C ALA A 33 4.59 34.53 -9.75
N GLY A 34 5.83 34.90 -10.04
CA GLY A 34 6.21 36.14 -10.72
C GLY A 34 5.72 37.42 -10.02
N ARG A 35 4.72 38.09 -10.62
CA ARG A 35 4.11 39.33 -10.11
C ARG A 35 2.62 39.17 -9.74
N ARG A 36 2.11 37.93 -9.60
CA ARG A 36 0.72 37.71 -9.17
C ARG A 36 0.52 38.27 -7.77
N LYS A 37 -0.64 38.92 -7.55
CA LYS A 37 -1.05 39.39 -6.22
C LYS A 37 -1.58 38.26 -5.34
N THR A 38 -2.21 37.24 -5.94
CA THR A 38 -2.65 36.02 -5.27
C THR A 38 -1.53 34.98 -5.26
N PRO A 39 -1.50 34.08 -4.27
CA PRO A 39 -0.63 32.91 -4.31
C PRO A 39 -1.07 31.93 -5.41
N VAL A 40 -0.24 30.94 -5.68
CA VAL A 40 -0.52 29.76 -6.52
C VAL A 40 -0.73 28.52 -5.65
N GLY A 41 -0.13 28.48 -4.46
CA GLY A 41 -0.36 27.44 -3.48
C GLY A 41 0.37 27.67 -2.15
N HIS A 42 0.28 26.69 -1.25
CA HIS A 42 0.76 26.77 0.12
C HIS A 42 1.39 25.46 0.62
N ARG A 43 2.36 25.56 1.53
CA ARG A 43 3.00 24.45 2.26
C ARG A 43 2.76 24.61 3.78
N LEU A 44 1.88 23.79 4.35
CA LEU A 44 1.57 23.76 5.78
C LEU A 44 2.70 23.13 6.58
N ILE A 45 3.12 23.77 7.66
CA ILE A 45 4.29 23.36 8.45
C ILE A 45 3.89 22.95 9.86
N ARG A 46 4.37 21.77 10.28
CA ARG A 46 4.28 21.23 11.64
C ARG A 46 5.66 20.72 12.07
N ALA A 47 6.06 21.07 13.29
CA ALA A 47 7.33 20.66 13.87
C ALA A 47 8.55 21.01 13.00
N GLY A 48 8.45 22.08 12.20
CA GLY A 48 9.45 22.48 11.20
C GLY A 48 9.38 21.71 9.87
N ARG A 49 8.64 20.59 9.76
CA ARG A 49 8.43 19.88 8.48
C ARG A 49 7.26 20.45 7.70
N VAL A 50 7.33 20.39 6.38
CA VAL A 50 6.14 20.51 5.53
C VAL A 50 5.34 19.20 5.62
N VAL A 51 4.08 19.29 6.03
CA VAL A 51 3.18 18.13 6.25
C VAL A 51 1.89 18.19 5.42
N GLY A 52 1.66 19.31 4.73
CA GLY A 52 0.52 19.49 3.85
C GLY A 52 0.79 20.50 2.74
N TYR A 53 0.12 20.31 1.62
CA TYR A 53 0.30 21.07 0.39
C TYR A 53 -1.07 21.45 -0.17
N LEU A 54 -1.17 22.63 -0.76
CA LEU A 54 -2.36 23.13 -1.45
C LEU A 54 -1.94 23.84 -2.73
N ALA A 55 -2.61 23.56 -3.85
CA ALA A 55 -2.32 24.22 -5.13
C ALA A 55 -3.60 24.56 -5.90
N GLU A 56 -3.54 25.59 -6.73
CA GLU A 56 -4.57 25.90 -7.72
C GLU A 56 -4.47 24.93 -8.91
N SER A 57 -5.61 24.34 -9.31
CA SER A 57 -5.70 23.48 -10.50
C SER A 57 -5.89 24.31 -11.77
N ASP A 58 -5.57 23.74 -12.93
CA ASP A 58 -5.92 24.31 -14.24
C ASP A 58 -7.44 24.50 -14.41
N LYS A 59 -8.24 23.66 -13.73
CA LYS A 59 -9.70 23.81 -13.66
C LYS A 59 -10.05 24.96 -12.71
N LYS A 60 -10.67 26.02 -13.25
CA LYS A 60 -11.12 27.20 -12.50
C LYS A 60 -12.01 26.82 -11.30
N ASN A 61 -11.73 27.41 -10.14
CA ASN A 61 -12.37 27.14 -8.83
C ASN A 61 -12.14 25.71 -8.26
N VAL A 62 -11.22 24.93 -8.84
CA VAL A 62 -10.80 23.62 -8.31
C VAL A 62 -9.43 23.74 -7.65
N LEU A 63 -9.29 23.10 -6.49
CA LEU A 63 -8.04 23.03 -5.72
C LEU A 63 -7.50 21.60 -5.63
N LEU A 64 -6.18 21.49 -5.64
CA LEU A 64 -5.43 20.27 -5.34
C LEU A 64 -5.00 20.29 -3.87
N GLY A 65 -4.84 19.11 -3.28
CA GLY A 65 -4.34 18.94 -1.91
C GLY A 65 -3.45 17.70 -1.78
N GLY A 66 -2.66 17.61 -0.71
CA GLY A 66 -1.80 16.45 -0.45
C GLY A 66 -0.73 16.23 -1.53
N SER A 67 -0.52 14.98 -1.95
CA SER A 67 0.48 14.59 -2.96
C SER A 67 0.34 15.35 -4.28
N GLU A 68 -0.88 15.47 -4.82
CA GLU A 68 -1.18 16.22 -6.06
C GLU A 68 -0.76 17.69 -5.99
N ALA A 69 -0.88 18.29 -4.80
CA ALA A 69 -0.48 19.68 -4.58
C ALA A 69 1.03 19.84 -4.38
N LYS A 70 1.71 18.81 -3.85
CA LYS A 70 3.19 18.77 -3.80
C LYS A 70 3.76 18.81 -5.22
N THR A 71 3.36 17.87 -6.08
CA THR A 71 3.88 17.75 -7.45
C THR A 71 3.55 18.97 -8.30
N ALA A 72 2.34 19.53 -8.18
CA ALA A 72 1.96 20.77 -8.87
C ALA A 72 2.81 21.98 -8.43
N LEU A 73 3.05 22.14 -7.12
CA LEU A 73 3.90 23.22 -6.60
C LEU A 73 5.36 23.10 -7.07
N GLU A 74 5.90 21.88 -7.09
CA GLU A 74 7.27 21.61 -7.54
C GLU A 74 7.44 21.86 -9.04
N GLY A 75 6.44 21.51 -9.86
CA GLY A 75 6.40 21.91 -11.28
C GLY A 75 6.40 23.43 -11.47
N PHE A 76 5.51 24.16 -10.77
CA PHE A 76 5.46 25.63 -10.87
C PHE A 76 6.75 26.32 -10.39
N GLU A 77 7.46 25.73 -9.43
CA GLU A 77 8.72 26.26 -8.89
C GLU A 77 9.95 25.92 -9.76
N ALA A 78 9.89 24.84 -10.54
CA ALA A 78 10.89 24.55 -11.59
C ALA A 78 10.74 25.45 -12.82
N GLU A 79 9.50 25.74 -13.26
CA GLU A 79 9.23 26.52 -14.47
C GLU A 79 9.38 28.05 -14.28
N GLN A 80 9.03 28.59 -13.11
CA GLN A 80 8.77 30.02 -12.96
C GLN A 80 9.54 30.64 -11.79
N LYS A 81 9.88 31.93 -11.92
CA LYS A 81 10.44 32.70 -10.79
C LYS A 81 9.37 32.94 -9.74
N VAL A 82 9.43 32.18 -8.66
CA VAL A 82 8.53 32.23 -7.51
C VAL A 82 9.07 33.17 -6.42
N ARG A 83 8.16 33.75 -5.64
CA ARG A 83 8.41 34.42 -4.36
C ARG A 83 7.62 33.70 -3.27
N HIS A 84 8.30 33.32 -2.19
CA HIS A 84 7.66 32.75 -1.00
C HIS A 84 7.39 33.82 0.06
N LEU A 85 6.31 33.66 0.83
CA LEU A 85 6.04 34.44 2.04
C LEU A 85 5.65 33.48 3.16
N ALA A 86 6.34 33.54 4.30
CA ALA A 86 6.13 32.62 5.42
C ALA A 86 5.49 33.32 6.63
N TRP A 87 4.57 32.60 7.27
CA TRP A 87 3.84 33.04 8.46
C TRP A 87 3.89 31.94 9.52
N SER A 88 4.30 32.30 10.73
CA SER A 88 4.29 31.40 11.89
C SER A 88 2.97 31.52 12.67
N TYR A 89 2.48 30.38 13.15
CA TYR A 89 1.22 30.22 13.87
C TYR A 89 1.45 29.57 15.25
N SER A 90 0.45 29.68 16.14
CA SER A 90 0.37 28.77 17.28
C SER A 90 -0.05 27.37 16.82
N ILE A 91 0.22 26.34 17.62
CA ILE A 91 -0.25 24.96 17.32
C ILE A 91 -1.78 24.90 17.17
N GLY A 92 -2.52 25.64 18.01
CA GLY A 92 -3.98 25.77 17.91
C GLY A 92 -4.45 26.54 16.68
N GLY A 93 -3.67 27.52 16.19
CA GLY A 93 -3.95 28.21 14.93
C GLY A 93 -3.77 27.27 13.73
N LEU A 94 -2.66 26.53 13.66
CA LEU A 94 -2.45 25.49 12.67
C LEU A 94 -3.55 24.40 12.75
N GLY A 95 -3.98 24.03 13.96
CA GLY A 95 -5.11 23.14 14.18
C GLY A 95 -6.44 23.70 13.65
N ALA A 96 -6.69 25.01 13.80
CA ALA A 96 -7.88 25.66 13.24
C ALA A 96 -7.87 25.65 11.70
N LEU A 97 -6.71 25.91 11.09
CA LEU A 97 -6.52 25.78 9.65
C LEU A 97 -6.69 24.33 9.18
N ALA A 98 -6.26 23.35 9.96
CA ALA A 98 -6.45 21.93 9.68
C ALA A 98 -7.90 21.44 9.85
N GLU A 99 -8.75 22.15 10.61
CA GLU A 99 -10.20 21.90 10.62
C GLU A 99 -10.87 22.35 9.31
N LEU A 100 -10.43 23.47 8.73
CA LEU A 100 -11.03 24.07 7.52
C LEU A 100 -10.42 23.61 6.19
N VAL A 101 -9.18 23.12 6.20
CA VAL A 101 -8.54 22.52 5.01
C VAL A 101 -7.83 21.20 5.36
N PRO A 102 -8.58 20.18 5.83
CA PRO A 102 -8.01 18.85 6.10
C PRO A 102 -7.40 18.20 4.85
N GLU A 103 -7.88 18.55 3.66
CA GLU A 103 -7.46 18.00 2.37
C GLU A 103 -6.02 18.37 1.98
N ALA A 104 -5.42 19.34 2.69
CA ALA A 104 -4.04 19.74 2.50
C ALA A 104 -3.03 18.66 2.94
N PHE A 105 -3.34 17.89 3.99
CA PHE A 105 -2.38 17.01 4.66
C PHE A 105 -2.13 15.73 3.86
N VAL A 106 -0.88 15.31 3.73
CA VAL A 106 -0.51 14.08 3.01
C VAL A 106 -0.86 12.83 3.83
N HIS A 107 -0.77 12.91 5.16
CA HIS A 107 -1.11 11.81 6.06
C HIS A 107 -2.01 12.28 7.22
N GLN A 108 -3.00 11.46 7.60
CA GLN A 108 -3.88 11.80 8.73
C GLN A 108 -3.12 11.86 10.08
N ALA A 109 -2.03 11.12 10.22
CA ALA A 109 -1.16 11.18 11.41
C ALA A 109 -0.62 12.60 11.69
N ASP A 110 -0.36 13.39 10.66
CA ASP A 110 0.18 14.75 10.79
C ASP A 110 -0.87 15.79 11.23
N ARG A 111 -2.15 15.40 11.26
CA ARG A 111 -3.25 16.15 11.90
C ARG A 111 -3.39 15.82 13.39
N GLN A 112 -3.03 14.60 13.80
CA GLN A 112 -3.23 14.12 15.18
C GLN A 112 -2.45 14.97 16.19
N GLY A 113 -3.15 15.53 17.18
CA GLY A 113 -2.56 16.32 18.26
C GLY A 113 -2.36 17.82 17.97
N LEU A 114 -2.79 18.33 16.81
CA LEU A 114 -2.84 19.79 16.57
C LEU A 114 -3.98 20.47 17.35
N LYS A 115 -5.09 19.75 17.51
CA LYS A 115 -6.25 20.02 18.39
C LYS A 115 -6.91 18.68 18.75
N SER A 116 -7.87 18.69 19.68
CA SER A 116 -8.87 17.62 19.76
C SER A 116 -9.68 17.61 18.46
N SER A 117 -9.48 16.59 17.64
CA SER A 117 -10.19 16.42 16.37
C SER A 117 -11.67 16.17 16.66
N THR A 118 -12.49 17.22 16.55
CA THR A 118 -13.95 17.03 16.50
C THR A 118 -14.24 16.25 15.23
N ASN A 119 -14.87 15.09 15.38
CA ASN A 119 -15.12 14.19 14.26
C ASN A 119 -16.06 14.86 13.26
N ALA A 120 -15.65 14.92 11.98
CA ALA A 120 -16.45 15.56 10.92
C ALA A 120 -17.78 14.83 10.72
N VAL A 121 -17.83 13.52 10.98
CA VAL A 121 -19.04 12.70 10.94
C VAL A 121 -20.00 13.12 12.06
N GLU A 122 -19.54 13.23 13.32
CA GLU A 122 -20.38 13.72 14.43
C GLU A 122 -20.93 15.13 14.15
N ARG A 123 -20.11 16.03 13.58
CA ARG A 123 -20.58 17.37 13.18
C ARG A 123 -21.64 17.33 12.08
N LEU A 124 -21.61 16.35 11.19
CA LEU A 124 -22.57 16.16 10.10
C LEU A 124 -23.87 15.50 10.58
N LEU A 125 -23.77 14.40 11.31
CA LEU A 125 -24.92 13.61 11.76
C LEU A 125 -25.73 14.27 12.88
N ALA A 126 -25.23 15.39 13.43
CA ALA A 126 -25.96 16.28 14.34
C ALA A 126 -26.74 17.41 13.61
N ARG A 127 -26.98 17.29 12.30
CA ARG A 127 -27.71 18.25 11.44
C ARG A 127 -28.93 17.60 10.78
N ASP A 128 -29.68 18.36 9.99
CA ASP A 128 -30.72 17.77 9.14
C ASP A 128 -30.07 16.86 8.09
N LEU A 129 -30.28 15.56 8.22
CA LEU A 129 -29.64 14.56 7.37
C LEU A 129 -30.08 14.70 5.90
N SER A 130 -31.27 15.28 5.66
CA SER A 130 -31.79 15.63 4.34
C SER A 130 -30.92 16.69 3.66
N THR A 131 -30.41 17.69 4.39
CA THR A 131 -29.48 18.69 3.83
C THR A 131 -28.09 18.10 3.63
N VAL A 132 -27.67 17.19 4.51
CA VAL A 132 -26.39 16.44 4.40
C VAL A 132 -26.32 15.62 3.11
N ILE A 133 -27.27 14.71 2.85
CA ILE A 133 -27.20 13.85 1.65
C ILE A 133 -27.32 14.64 0.35
N ARG A 134 -28.09 15.74 0.35
CA ARG A 134 -28.22 16.63 -0.82
C ARG A 134 -26.91 17.38 -1.10
N SER A 135 -26.23 17.91 -0.07
CA SER A 135 -24.92 18.57 -0.24
C SER A 135 -23.81 17.58 -0.66
N LEU A 136 -23.91 16.31 -0.26
CA LEU A 136 -23.02 15.25 -0.75
C LEU A 136 -23.28 14.94 -2.24
N ALA A 137 -24.54 14.78 -2.66
CA ALA A 137 -24.92 14.52 -4.05
C ALA A 137 -24.59 15.66 -5.04
N GLU A 138 -24.20 16.86 -4.57
CA GLU A 138 -23.62 17.91 -5.44
C GLU A 138 -22.16 17.63 -5.90
N HIS A 139 -21.55 16.52 -5.47
CA HIS A 139 -20.20 16.13 -5.88
C HIS A 139 -20.28 15.13 -7.04
N THR A 140 -19.54 15.38 -8.12
CA THR A 140 -19.59 14.58 -9.36
C THR A 140 -19.22 13.11 -9.17
N THR A 141 -18.41 12.81 -8.16
CA THR A 141 -18.00 11.44 -7.80
C THR A 141 -19.01 10.72 -6.88
N VAL A 142 -20.13 11.34 -6.51
CA VAL A 142 -21.21 10.74 -5.71
C VAL A 142 -22.36 10.36 -6.65
N ARG A 143 -22.73 9.08 -6.65
CA ARG A 143 -23.86 8.56 -7.45
C ARG A 143 -25.17 8.62 -6.69
N GLY A 144 -25.14 8.29 -5.40
CA GLY A 144 -26.30 8.35 -4.53
C GLY A 144 -25.92 8.42 -3.05
N ALA A 145 -26.86 8.84 -2.21
CA ALA A 145 -26.69 8.99 -0.78
C ALA A 145 -28.01 8.73 -0.03
N MET A 146 -27.91 8.17 1.17
CA MET A 146 -29.03 7.74 2.01
C MET A 146 -28.76 8.09 3.47
N ALA A 147 -29.78 8.59 4.17
CA ALA A 147 -29.78 8.82 5.60
C ALA A 147 -30.62 7.76 6.32
N ILE A 148 -30.10 7.19 7.40
CA ILE A 148 -30.70 6.07 8.15
C ILE A 148 -30.66 6.40 9.64
N ASP A 149 -31.73 6.12 10.37
CA ASP A 149 -31.75 6.13 11.84
C ASP A 149 -32.35 4.81 12.34
N SER A 150 -31.62 4.08 13.18
CA SER A 150 -32.10 2.85 13.85
C SER A 150 -32.71 1.78 12.92
N GLY A 151 -32.30 1.78 11.63
CA GLY A 151 -32.79 0.88 10.59
C GLY A 151 -33.90 1.45 9.70
N MET A 152 -34.44 2.63 10.02
CA MET A 152 -35.42 3.35 9.21
C MET A 152 -34.75 4.32 8.24
N LEU A 153 -35.28 4.40 7.02
CA LEU A 153 -34.90 5.38 6.01
C LEU A 153 -35.43 6.79 6.39
N ILE A 154 -34.58 7.81 6.30
CA ILE A 154 -34.96 9.23 6.53
C ILE A 154 -35.17 9.99 5.22
N ASP A 155 -34.17 9.98 4.33
CA ASP A 155 -34.20 10.60 3.01
C ASP A 155 -33.17 9.91 2.11
N HIS A 156 -33.36 9.97 0.79
CA HIS A 156 -32.41 9.45 -0.19
C HIS A 156 -32.31 10.35 -1.43
N VAL A 157 -31.14 10.34 -2.08
CA VAL A 157 -30.85 11.17 -3.26
C VAL A 157 -29.95 10.41 -4.22
N GLY A 158 -30.21 10.51 -5.53
CA GLY A 158 -29.35 9.95 -6.57
C GLY A 158 -29.66 8.49 -6.93
N ASP A 159 -28.72 7.83 -7.57
CA ASP A 159 -28.82 6.45 -8.05
C ASP A 159 -28.35 5.46 -6.96
N LEU A 160 -29.22 4.52 -6.59
CA LEU A 160 -29.01 3.56 -5.51
C LEU A 160 -29.11 2.12 -6.04
N PRO A 161 -28.30 1.17 -5.53
CA PRO A 161 -28.42 -0.23 -5.92
C PRO A 161 -29.70 -0.84 -5.34
N GLY A 162 -30.65 -1.21 -6.20
CA GLY A 162 -31.94 -1.77 -5.79
C GLY A 162 -33.09 -0.75 -5.90
N LEU A 163 -33.52 -0.49 -7.14
CA LEU A 163 -34.62 0.42 -7.45
C LEU A 163 -35.93 -0.01 -6.77
N GLY A 164 -36.41 0.76 -5.80
CA GLY A 164 -37.67 0.53 -5.10
C GLY A 164 -37.60 -0.37 -3.86
N GLU A 165 -36.39 -0.72 -3.37
CA GLU A 165 -36.19 -1.45 -2.11
C GLU A 165 -35.40 -0.62 -1.07
N GLU A 166 -35.51 0.72 -1.10
CA GLU A 166 -34.68 1.63 -0.30
C GLU A 166 -34.87 1.45 1.22
N GLU A 167 -36.10 1.18 1.68
CA GLU A 167 -36.40 0.90 3.10
C GLU A 167 -35.73 -0.40 3.59
N ARG A 168 -35.67 -1.41 2.73
CA ARG A 168 -35.02 -2.69 3.03
C ARG A 168 -33.49 -2.52 3.04
N LEU A 169 -32.95 -1.79 2.08
CA LEU A 169 -31.51 -1.53 2.04
C LEU A 169 -31.05 -0.69 3.25
N ALA A 170 -31.90 0.21 3.76
CA ALA A 170 -31.64 0.93 5.01
C ALA A 170 -31.55 -0.01 6.23
N SER A 171 -32.39 -1.05 6.32
CA SER A 171 -32.33 -2.02 7.42
C SER A 171 -31.14 -2.99 7.29
N GLU A 172 -30.86 -3.52 6.09
CA GLU A 172 -29.69 -4.39 5.84
C GLU A 172 -28.37 -3.66 6.12
N LEU A 173 -28.25 -2.38 5.73
CA LEU A 173 -27.09 -1.55 6.10
C LEU A 173 -27.01 -1.26 7.59
N HIS A 174 -28.15 -1.06 8.28
CA HIS A 174 -28.13 -0.85 9.73
C HIS A 174 -27.68 -2.10 10.49
N GLU A 175 -28.14 -3.30 10.11
CA GLU A 175 -27.65 -4.56 10.70
C GLU A 175 -26.14 -4.73 10.49
N LEU A 176 -25.65 -4.47 9.28
CA LEU A 176 -24.22 -4.51 8.94
C LEU A 176 -23.41 -3.49 9.78
N MET A 177 -23.89 -2.26 9.89
CA MET A 177 -23.27 -1.21 10.74
C MET A 177 -23.45 -1.45 12.25
N SER A 178 -24.36 -2.34 12.66
CA SER A 178 -24.53 -2.81 14.04
C SER A 178 -23.54 -3.93 14.37
N GLY A 179 -23.35 -4.89 13.45
CA GLY A 179 -22.32 -5.92 13.56
C GLY A 179 -20.89 -5.36 13.61
N MET A 180 -20.60 -4.28 12.85
CA MET A 180 -19.33 -3.55 12.94
C MET A 180 -19.24 -2.61 14.16
N GLY A 181 -20.37 -2.11 14.66
CA GLY A 181 -20.46 -0.98 15.58
C GLY A 181 -20.10 -1.26 17.04
N GLY A 182 -19.35 -2.33 17.34
CA GLY A 182 -18.96 -2.69 18.70
C GLY A 182 -18.13 -1.59 19.36
N GLN A 183 -18.64 -1.00 20.45
CA GLN A 183 -17.94 0.09 21.15
C GLN A 183 -16.64 -0.40 21.83
N GLU A 184 -16.53 -1.70 22.09
CA GLU A 184 -15.30 -2.36 22.54
C GLU A 184 -14.30 -2.58 21.39
N LEU A 185 -14.77 -2.81 20.15
CA LEU A 185 -13.93 -2.93 18.95
C LEU A 185 -13.18 -1.61 18.67
N HIS A 186 -13.91 -0.49 18.58
CA HIS A 186 -13.31 0.83 18.32
C HIS A 186 -12.21 1.21 19.33
N ASN A 187 -12.46 0.96 20.63
CA ASN A 187 -11.48 1.22 21.68
C ASN A 187 -10.32 0.22 21.67
N GLY A 188 -10.59 -1.06 21.38
CA GLY A 188 -9.59 -2.13 21.36
C GLY A 188 -8.63 -2.09 20.17
N TRP A 189 -9.09 -1.61 19.01
CA TRP A 189 -8.27 -1.46 17.81
C TRP A 189 -7.60 -0.07 17.70
N GLY A 190 -8.04 0.89 18.52
CA GLY A 190 -7.45 2.23 18.58
C GLY A 190 -8.03 3.22 17.57
N MET A 191 -9.24 2.97 17.05
CA MET A 191 -10.00 3.80 16.09
C MET A 191 -10.52 5.12 16.70
N ASN A 192 -9.72 5.78 17.52
CA ASN A 192 -10.06 6.99 18.26
C ASN A 192 -10.21 8.20 17.32
N GLY A 193 -11.43 8.43 16.85
CA GLY A 193 -11.81 9.62 16.06
C GLY A 193 -12.12 9.36 14.58
N GLN A 194 -12.22 8.10 14.15
CA GLN A 194 -12.86 7.72 12.88
C GLN A 194 -14.16 6.97 13.16
N SER A 195 -15.29 7.51 12.68
CA SER A 195 -16.60 6.83 12.73
C SER A 195 -17.22 6.68 11.32
N HIS A 196 -16.37 6.46 10.32
CA HIS A 196 -16.78 6.05 8.99
C HIS A 196 -15.90 4.93 8.45
N TRP A 197 -16.50 4.10 7.60
CA TRP A 197 -15.92 2.97 6.91
C TRP A 197 -16.08 3.16 5.40
N THR A 198 -15.18 2.57 4.61
CA THR A 198 -15.25 2.62 3.14
C THR A 198 -15.16 1.19 2.59
N LEU A 199 -16.12 0.85 1.72
CA LEU A 199 -16.30 -0.47 1.12
C LEU A 199 -16.17 -0.32 -0.40
N HIS A 200 -15.09 -0.83 -0.97
CA HIS A 200 -14.86 -0.76 -2.43
C HIS A 200 -15.58 -1.92 -3.13
N THR A 201 -16.20 -1.66 -4.27
CA THR A 201 -16.99 -2.64 -5.04
C THR A 201 -16.56 -2.67 -6.51
N GLU A 202 -17.00 -3.68 -7.26
CA GLU A 202 -16.66 -3.77 -8.69
C GLU A 202 -17.27 -2.64 -9.54
N SER A 203 -18.32 -1.96 -9.05
CA SER A 203 -18.96 -0.83 -9.73
C SER A 203 -18.54 0.55 -9.21
N GLY A 204 -18.02 0.66 -7.98
CA GLY A 204 -17.75 1.94 -7.32
C GLY A 204 -17.17 1.78 -5.91
N ALA A 205 -17.56 2.65 -4.99
CA ALA A 205 -17.30 2.50 -3.55
C ALA A 205 -18.47 3.02 -2.71
N LEU A 206 -18.61 2.52 -1.50
CA LEU A 206 -19.66 2.83 -0.53
C LEU A 206 -19.03 3.33 0.79
N LEU A 207 -19.31 4.57 1.14
CA LEU A 207 -18.96 5.19 2.42
C LEU A 207 -20.11 4.98 3.41
N LEU A 208 -19.82 4.37 4.56
CA LEU A 208 -20.77 4.19 5.68
C LEU A 208 -20.28 4.98 6.89
N ALA A 209 -21.03 5.98 7.35
CA ALA A 209 -20.65 6.83 8.48
C ALA A 209 -21.70 6.76 9.61
N ARG A 210 -21.27 6.59 10.86
CA ARG A 210 -22.14 6.37 12.02
C ARG A 210 -21.88 7.37 13.15
N SER A 211 -22.94 7.74 13.88
CA SER A 211 -22.88 8.47 15.16
C SER A 211 -24.08 8.10 16.03
N GLY A 212 -23.88 7.17 16.98
CA GLY A 212 -24.97 6.64 17.80
C GLY A 212 -25.89 5.72 17.00
N GLU A 213 -27.18 6.04 16.93
CA GLU A 213 -28.19 5.28 16.17
C GLU A 213 -28.31 5.78 14.72
N ILE A 214 -27.90 7.02 14.47
CA ILE A 214 -27.87 7.67 13.14
C ILE A 214 -26.71 7.14 12.30
N SER A 215 -27.00 6.87 11.03
CA SER A 215 -26.11 6.32 10.01
C SER A 215 -26.32 7.02 8.66
N LEU A 216 -25.26 7.05 7.85
CA LEU A 216 -25.24 7.69 6.52
C LEU A 216 -24.50 6.77 5.55
N ALA A 217 -25.13 6.49 4.41
CA ALA A 217 -24.56 5.67 3.34
C ALA A 217 -24.41 6.52 2.07
N VAL A 218 -23.24 6.45 1.41
CA VAL A 218 -22.94 7.26 0.22
C VAL A 218 -22.23 6.41 -0.82
N TRP A 219 -22.87 6.22 -1.99
CA TRP A 219 -22.33 5.51 -3.14
C TRP A 219 -21.57 6.48 -4.04
N THR A 220 -20.40 6.04 -4.47
CA THR A 220 -19.40 6.87 -5.14
C THR A 220 -18.69 6.09 -6.25
N GLU A 221 -17.94 6.82 -7.07
CA GLU A 221 -17.02 6.23 -8.04
C GLU A 221 -15.76 5.67 -7.35
N LYS A 222 -15.01 4.79 -8.02
CA LYS A 222 -13.94 3.99 -7.39
C LYS A 222 -12.78 4.81 -6.83
N ASP A 223 -12.49 5.95 -7.45
CA ASP A 223 -11.38 6.87 -7.17
C ASP A 223 -11.78 8.05 -6.26
N ALA A 224 -13.02 8.05 -5.75
CA ALA A 224 -13.57 9.13 -4.96
C ALA A 224 -12.94 9.21 -3.55
N ASN A 225 -12.32 10.33 -3.22
CA ASN A 225 -11.70 10.51 -1.90
C ASN A 225 -12.75 10.84 -0.81
N HIS A 226 -13.27 9.81 -0.12
CA HIS A 226 -14.32 9.94 0.91
C HIS A 226 -13.98 10.90 2.06
N ALA A 227 -12.72 10.99 2.46
CA ALA A 227 -12.28 11.91 3.50
C ALA A 227 -12.43 13.38 3.04
N ARG A 228 -12.17 13.69 1.75
CA ARG A 228 -12.42 15.01 1.15
C ARG A 228 -13.92 15.31 0.97
N LEU A 229 -14.75 14.28 0.74
CA LEU A 229 -16.22 14.42 0.63
C LEU A 229 -16.89 14.71 1.99
N LEU A 230 -16.47 14.03 3.05
CA LEU A 230 -16.95 14.30 4.41
C LEU A 230 -16.49 15.68 4.91
N SER A 231 -15.25 16.10 4.61
CA SER A 231 -14.79 17.44 4.99
C SER A 231 -15.56 18.54 4.25
N SER A 232 -15.72 18.43 2.93
CA SER A 232 -16.44 19.44 2.14
C SER A 232 -17.88 19.62 2.61
N ALA A 233 -18.61 18.53 2.85
CA ALA A 233 -19.98 18.56 3.38
C ALA A 233 -20.03 19.10 4.83
N SER A 234 -19.07 18.75 5.69
CA SER A 234 -19.03 19.24 7.07
C SER A 234 -18.84 20.76 7.16
N ILE A 235 -18.13 21.34 6.18
CA ILE A 235 -17.85 22.78 6.06
C ILE A 235 -19.01 23.52 5.37
N SER A 236 -19.62 22.96 4.32
CA SER A 236 -20.74 23.61 3.61
C SER A 236 -21.94 23.85 4.54
N LEU A 237 -22.23 22.90 5.42
CA LEU A 237 -23.39 22.90 6.32
C LEU A 237 -23.08 23.43 7.73
N GLU A 238 -21.92 24.06 7.96
CA GLU A 238 -21.46 24.44 9.32
C GLU A 238 -22.33 25.52 10.02
N GLY A 239 -23.23 26.18 9.28
CA GLY A 239 -24.10 27.25 9.78
C GLY A 239 -25.48 26.83 10.32
N GLU A 240 -25.85 25.55 10.34
CA GLU A 240 -27.27 25.14 10.53
C GLU A 240 -27.72 24.90 11.99
N ILE A 241 -26.80 24.77 12.94
CA ILE A 241 -27.14 24.54 14.36
C ILE A 241 -27.78 25.81 14.98
N VAL A 242 -28.88 25.62 15.73
CA VAL A 242 -29.62 26.70 16.40
C VAL A 242 -28.78 27.36 17.49
N ALA A 243 -28.24 28.55 17.19
CA ALA A 243 -27.40 29.32 18.11
C ALA A 243 -28.23 30.18 19.08
N ALA A 244 -27.72 30.37 20.29
CA ALA A 244 -28.32 31.26 21.28
C ALA A 244 -28.37 32.71 20.77
N GLY A 245 -29.55 33.34 20.82
CA GLY A 245 -29.79 34.68 20.27
C GLY A 245 -30.27 34.72 18.81
N ALA A 246 -30.35 33.58 18.12
CA ALA A 246 -30.79 33.51 16.72
C ALA A 246 -32.15 34.18 16.47
N HIS A 247 -32.27 34.83 15.30
CA HIS A 247 -33.45 35.60 14.88
C HIS A 247 -33.82 36.74 15.86
N GLY A 248 -32.84 37.30 16.57
CA GLY A 248 -33.04 38.38 17.53
C GLY A 248 -33.62 37.96 18.88
N ALA A 249 -33.60 36.66 19.20
CA ALA A 249 -33.98 36.17 20.52
C ALA A 249 -33.13 36.81 21.64
N LYS A 250 -33.69 36.90 22.86
CA LYS A 250 -32.95 37.41 24.02
C LYS A 250 -31.77 36.48 24.32
N MET A 251 -30.55 37.04 24.42
CA MET A 251 -29.37 36.28 24.85
C MET A 251 -29.58 35.63 26.23
N PRO A 252 -29.02 34.42 26.47
CA PRO A 252 -29.12 33.76 27.78
C PRO A 252 -28.57 34.61 28.93
N GLU A 253 -29.12 34.41 30.13
CA GLU A 253 -28.54 34.99 31.33
C GLU A 253 -27.32 34.17 31.77
N GLY A 254 -26.26 34.86 32.20
CA GLY A 254 -24.93 34.28 32.40
C GLY A 254 -24.16 34.95 33.53
N PHE A 255 -23.01 34.38 33.88
CA PHE A 255 -22.19 34.81 35.00
C PHE A 255 -21.29 35.99 34.62
N THR A 256 -21.35 37.09 35.37
CA THR A 256 -20.47 38.25 35.18
C THR A 256 -19.06 37.95 35.73
N LEU A 257 -18.08 37.80 34.85
CA LEU A 257 -16.68 37.57 35.22
C LEU A 257 -15.98 38.86 35.66
N ARG A 258 -16.18 39.96 34.92
CA ARG A 258 -15.52 41.26 35.15
C ARG A 258 -16.51 42.39 34.82
N ASP A 259 -16.55 43.47 35.60
CA ASP A 259 -17.27 44.71 35.26
C ASP A 259 -16.37 45.96 35.34
N GLY A 260 -16.77 47.02 34.64
CA GLY A 260 -15.98 48.23 34.56
C GLY A 260 -16.70 49.40 33.87
N ARG A 261 -15.98 50.51 33.71
CA ARG A 261 -16.46 51.69 32.96
C ARG A 261 -16.15 51.50 31.47
N GLY A 262 -17.11 51.86 30.61
CA GLY A 262 -16.96 51.74 29.15
C GLY A 262 -15.96 52.69 28.51
N GLY A 263 -15.70 52.44 27.24
CA GLY A 263 -14.69 53.10 26.40
C GLY A 263 -14.06 52.09 25.43
N PRO A 264 -13.43 52.51 24.33
CA PRO A 264 -12.79 51.57 23.39
C PRO A 264 -11.71 50.74 24.09
N ASP A 265 -10.83 51.38 24.86
CA ASP A 265 -9.75 50.71 25.60
C ASP A 265 -10.27 49.72 26.66
N ALA A 266 -11.46 49.97 27.21
CA ALA A 266 -12.13 49.07 28.15
C ALA A 266 -12.74 47.85 27.44
N VAL A 267 -13.28 48.02 26.22
CA VAL A 267 -13.74 46.91 25.38
C VAL A 267 -12.54 46.05 24.96
N VAL A 268 -11.41 46.64 24.57
CA VAL A 268 -10.17 45.90 24.27
C VAL A 268 -9.65 45.14 25.49
N SER A 269 -9.69 45.73 26.69
CA SER A 269 -9.29 45.06 27.93
C SER A 269 -10.20 43.88 28.29
N MET A 270 -11.52 44.03 28.14
CA MET A 270 -12.49 42.94 28.34
C MET A 270 -12.40 41.86 27.27
N LEU A 271 -12.07 42.22 26.03
CA LEU A 271 -11.80 41.30 24.92
C LEU A 271 -10.57 40.44 25.22
N LYS A 272 -9.45 41.07 25.60
CA LYS A 272 -8.22 40.38 25.98
C LYS A 272 -8.46 39.41 27.14
N ALA A 273 -9.17 39.86 28.18
CA ALA A 273 -9.60 38.99 29.28
C ALA A 273 -10.47 37.81 28.81
N GLY A 274 -11.38 38.04 27.87
CA GLY A 274 -12.22 37.00 27.28
C GLY A 274 -11.44 35.97 26.47
N MET A 275 -10.35 36.37 25.82
CA MET A 275 -9.43 35.46 25.12
C MET A 275 -8.55 34.67 26.11
N GLU A 276 -7.97 35.34 27.11
CA GLU A 276 -7.14 34.71 28.15
C GLU A 276 -7.93 33.68 29.00
N GLU A 277 -9.24 33.86 29.15
CA GLU A 277 -10.14 32.97 29.89
C GLU A 277 -11.04 32.09 28.98
N GLU A 278 -10.74 31.96 27.68
CA GLU A 278 -11.54 31.25 26.65
C GLU A 278 -13.08 31.41 26.83
N VAL A 279 -13.56 32.64 26.95
CA VAL A 279 -14.94 32.92 27.33
C VAL A 279 -15.91 32.78 26.16
N THR A 280 -16.70 31.72 26.17
CA THR A 280 -17.98 31.66 25.44
C THR A 280 -19.04 32.44 26.21
N GLY A 281 -19.58 33.50 25.62
CA GLY A 281 -20.21 34.57 26.38
C GLY A 281 -20.52 35.81 25.55
N HIS A 282 -20.56 36.98 26.20
CA HIS A 282 -20.62 38.28 25.55
C HIS A 282 -20.05 39.42 26.40
N ILE A 283 -19.58 40.48 25.74
CA ILE A 283 -19.27 41.78 26.37
C ILE A 283 -20.50 42.67 26.22
N GLN A 284 -21.20 42.93 27.32
CA GLN A 284 -22.38 43.80 27.36
C GLN A 284 -22.01 45.24 27.73
N SER A 285 -22.54 46.22 26.99
CA SER A 285 -22.41 47.66 27.28
C SER A 285 -23.77 48.32 27.51
N GLY A 286 -24.03 48.67 28.77
CA GLY A 286 -25.36 49.09 29.25
C GLY A 286 -26.16 47.94 29.86
N SER A 287 -27.40 48.23 30.28
CA SER A 287 -28.26 47.27 31.01
C SER A 287 -29.76 47.54 30.79
N SER A 288 -30.15 47.87 29.57
CA SER A 288 -31.53 48.21 29.17
C SER A 288 -31.81 47.72 27.75
N SER A 289 -32.97 48.04 27.18
CA SER A 289 -33.30 47.75 25.78
C SER A 289 -32.36 48.37 24.75
N LYS A 290 -31.50 49.33 25.15
CA LYS A 290 -30.44 49.91 24.31
C LYS A 290 -29.04 49.36 24.62
N ALA A 291 -28.93 48.26 25.37
CA ALA A 291 -27.66 47.56 25.57
C ALA A 291 -27.17 46.97 24.25
N VAL A 292 -25.85 46.95 24.07
CA VAL A 292 -25.19 46.25 22.96
C VAL A 292 -24.31 45.16 23.54
N SER A 293 -24.42 43.95 22.99
CA SER A 293 -23.69 42.77 23.42
C SER A 293 -22.83 42.23 22.28
N LEU A 294 -21.52 42.34 22.40
CA LEU A 294 -20.57 41.69 21.50
C LEU A 294 -20.48 40.21 21.89
N VAL A 295 -21.05 39.31 21.08
CA VAL A 295 -21.13 37.88 21.34
C VAL A 295 -19.78 37.22 21.01
N MET A 296 -19.30 36.36 21.91
CA MET A 296 -17.96 35.77 21.84
C MET A 296 -18.01 34.25 22.03
N SER A 297 -17.21 33.53 21.25
CA SER A 297 -16.99 32.08 21.36
C SER A 297 -15.52 31.83 21.69
N ARG A 298 -15.24 31.19 22.84
CA ARG A 298 -13.86 31.04 23.38
C ARG A 298 -13.03 32.33 23.34
N GLY A 299 -13.65 33.48 23.58
CA GLY A 299 -13.00 34.79 23.54
C GLY A 299 -12.91 35.48 22.17
N VAL A 300 -13.19 34.79 21.07
CA VAL A 300 -13.22 35.39 19.71
C VAL A 300 -14.59 36.04 19.48
N PRO A 301 -14.69 37.30 19.02
CA PRO A 301 -15.96 37.91 18.63
C PRO A 301 -16.58 37.20 17.42
N VAL A 302 -17.88 36.88 17.49
CA VAL A 302 -18.58 36.15 16.42
C VAL A 302 -19.82 36.89 15.90
N ALA A 303 -20.48 37.69 16.74
CA ALA A 303 -21.66 38.45 16.33
C ALA A 303 -21.89 39.70 17.20
N LEU A 304 -22.68 40.65 16.70
CA LEU A 304 -23.12 41.82 17.45
C LEU A 304 -24.64 41.76 17.69
N TRP A 305 -25.04 41.61 18.95
CA TRP A 305 -26.44 41.63 19.37
C TRP A 305 -26.80 43.03 19.85
N ALA A 306 -27.62 43.74 19.08
CA ALA A 306 -27.89 45.17 19.24
C ALA A 306 -29.32 45.53 18.74
N PRO A 307 -30.40 44.94 19.28
CA PRO A 307 -31.78 45.03 18.75
C PRO A 307 -32.45 46.42 18.81
N ALA A 308 -31.67 47.48 19.04
CA ALA A 308 -32.11 48.88 19.04
C ALA A 308 -31.26 49.77 18.11
N PHE A 309 -30.45 49.16 17.23
CA PHE A 309 -29.56 49.81 16.28
C PHE A 309 -29.49 49.00 14.97
N ASP A 310 -29.88 49.61 13.86
CA ASP A 310 -29.95 48.93 12.55
C ASP A 310 -28.59 48.88 11.82
N THR A 311 -27.56 49.54 12.36
CA THR A 311 -26.23 49.62 11.73
C THR A 311 -25.10 49.30 12.71
N GLU A 312 -24.08 48.61 12.20
CA GLU A 312 -22.88 48.23 12.95
C GLU A 312 -22.14 49.44 13.54
N ALA A 313 -22.06 50.54 12.80
CA ALA A 313 -21.41 51.77 13.24
C ALA A 313 -22.10 52.41 14.46
N GLU A 314 -23.43 52.44 14.49
CA GLU A 314 -24.18 52.96 15.65
C GLU A 314 -24.10 52.00 16.84
N ALA A 315 -24.24 50.70 16.61
CA ALA A 315 -24.09 49.67 17.64
C ALA A 315 -22.69 49.70 18.28
N MET A 316 -21.62 49.85 17.48
CA MET A 316 -20.24 49.98 17.96
C MET A 316 -19.97 51.32 18.68
N MET A 317 -20.59 52.41 18.22
CA MET A 317 -20.58 53.68 18.95
C MET A 317 -21.30 53.57 20.30
N ALA A 318 -22.37 52.79 20.41
CA ALA A 318 -23.05 52.50 21.67
C ALA A 318 -22.24 51.55 22.57
N LEU A 319 -21.61 50.52 22.02
CA LEU A 319 -20.73 49.58 22.74
C LEU A 319 -19.59 50.33 23.46
N THR A 320 -18.95 51.27 22.76
CA THR A 320 -17.78 52.03 23.24
C THR A 320 -18.11 53.27 24.10
N GLU A 321 -19.36 53.47 24.53
CA GLU A 321 -19.76 54.69 25.25
C GLU A 321 -19.23 54.76 26.70
N SER A 322 -18.39 55.76 27.00
CA SER A 322 -17.71 55.93 28.29
C SER A 322 -18.58 56.38 29.48
N LYS A 323 -19.89 56.48 29.28
CA LYS A 323 -20.91 56.64 30.32
C LYS A 323 -21.53 55.31 30.74
N ARG A 324 -21.44 54.26 29.91
CA ARG A 324 -22.00 52.94 30.21
C ARG A 324 -21.09 52.16 31.13
N LYS A 325 -21.66 51.22 31.88
CA LYS A 325 -20.91 50.09 32.42
C LYS A 325 -20.73 49.03 31.33
N VAL A 326 -19.54 48.45 31.27
CA VAL A 326 -19.23 47.30 30.42
C VAL A 326 -19.01 46.08 31.32
N LYS A 327 -19.53 44.93 30.91
CA LYS A 327 -19.45 43.64 31.62
C LYS A 327 -19.00 42.53 30.68
N LEU A 328 -18.06 41.71 31.11
CA LEU A 328 -17.76 40.42 30.49
C LEU A 328 -18.63 39.33 31.15
N ILE A 329 -19.46 38.66 30.35
CA ILE A 329 -20.45 37.68 30.82
C ILE A 329 -20.19 36.32 30.15
N ARG A 330 -20.00 35.25 30.94
CA ARG A 330 -19.87 33.87 30.45
C ARG A 330 -21.22 33.17 30.46
N PHE A 331 -21.55 32.45 29.38
CA PHE A 331 -22.79 31.65 29.31
C PHE A 331 -22.66 30.31 30.07
N PRO A 332 -23.77 29.64 30.40
CA PRO A 332 -23.75 28.26 30.88
C PRO A 332 -23.02 27.31 29.91
N ALA A 333 -22.37 26.27 30.46
CA ALA A 333 -21.72 25.24 29.66
C ALA A 333 -22.72 24.59 28.67
N GLY A 334 -22.26 24.30 27.45
CA GLY A 334 -23.11 23.80 26.36
C GLY A 334 -23.85 24.88 25.55
N THR A 335 -23.78 26.16 25.93
CA THR A 335 -24.40 27.24 25.13
C THR A 335 -23.64 27.45 23.81
N ILE A 336 -24.28 27.14 22.68
CA ILE A 336 -23.75 27.37 21.33
C ILE A 336 -24.04 28.80 20.88
N VAL A 337 -23.03 29.47 20.32
CA VAL A 337 -23.13 30.80 19.68
C VAL A 337 -22.44 30.78 18.33
N SER A 338 -22.98 31.53 17.36
CA SER A 338 -22.45 31.62 15.99
C SER A 338 -22.71 33.02 15.40
N ALA A 339 -22.37 33.26 14.14
CA ALA A 339 -22.68 34.53 13.46
C ALA A 339 -24.20 34.84 13.50
N LYS A 340 -25.05 33.79 13.48
CA LYS A 340 -26.51 33.91 13.60
C LYS A 340 -26.99 34.39 14.98
N SER A 341 -26.13 34.46 16.00
CA SER A 341 -26.46 35.00 17.34
C SER A 341 -26.62 36.52 17.38
N GLY A 342 -26.29 37.24 16.29
CA GLY A 342 -26.39 38.68 16.22
C GLY A 342 -27.79 39.21 15.86
N THR A 343 -27.90 40.53 15.83
CA THR A 343 -29.01 41.26 15.19
C THR A 343 -28.52 42.18 14.06
N VAL A 344 -27.23 42.08 13.72
CA VAL A 344 -26.55 42.92 12.73
C VAL A 344 -25.89 41.98 11.72
N ASP A 345 -26.57 41.74 10.60
CA ASP A 345 -26.18 40.73 9.61
C ASP A 345 -24.86 41.04 8.87
N SER A 346 -24.34 42.27 8.97
CA SER A 346 -23.09 42.70 8.35
C SER A 346 -21.81 42.32 9.10
N PHE A 347 -21.94 41.84 10.35
CA PHE A 347 -20.79 41.72 11.26
C PHE A 347 -19.68 40.82 10.70
N SER A 348 -18.44 41.28 10.86
CA SER A 348 -17.22 40.50 10.57
C SER A 348 -16.09 40.94 11.51
N ILE A 349 -15.15 40.06 11.80
CA ILE A 349 -14.01 40.35 12.69
C ILE A 349 -13.13 41.44 12.04
N ALA A 350 -12.92 41.39 10.72
CA ALA A 350 -12.20 42.43 9.99
C ALA A 350 -12.88 43.82 10.08
N GLY A 351 -14.20 43.87 9.87
CA GLY A 351 -14.99 45.11 10.01
C GLY A 351 -15.01 45.63 11.45
N PHE A 352 -15.04 44.73 12.44
CA PHE A 352 -14.94 45.05 13.86
C PHE A 352 -13.57 45.65 14.23
N ILE A 353 -12.46 45.11 13.70
CA ILE A 353 -11.10 45.65 13.93
C ILE A 353 -10.97 47.07 13.35
N GLU A 354 -11.42 47.29 12.12
CA GLU A 354 -11.40 48.60 11.47
C GLU A 354 -12.32 49.62 12.18
N SER A 355 -13.51 49.19 12.57
CA SER A 355 -14.45 50.01 13.36
C SER A 355 -13.87 50.36 14.73
N LEU A 356 -13.38 49.40 15.50
CA LEU A 356 -12.92 49.64 16.88
C LEU A 356 -11.63 50.49 16.94
N SER A 357 -10.75 50.39 15.95
CA SER A 357 -9.54 51.24 15.86
C SER A 357 -9.86 52.69 15.49
N THR A 358 -10.84 52.93 14.62
CA THR A 358 -11.24 54.27 14.14
C THR A 358 -12.28 54.97 15.03
N ILE A 359 -13.09 54.23 15.79
CA ILE A 359 -14.16 54.79 16.62
C ILE A 359 -13.64 55.70 17.74
N ARG A 360 -14.20 56.92 17.79
CA ARG A 360 -13.89 57.97 18.78
C ARG A 360 -12.42 58.43 18.79
N THR A 361 -11.60 58.03 17.82
CA THR A 361 -10.21 58.47 17.63
C THR A 361 -10.08 59.39 16.41
N ARG A 362 -9.18 60.39 16.48
CA ARG A 362 -8.84 61.30 15.36
C ARG A 362 -7.33 61.38 15.10
N SER A 363 -6.55 60.54 15.76
CA SER A 363 -5.10 60.50 15.61
C SER A 363 -4.74 59.23 14.84
N GLU A 364 -4.20 59.40 13.64
CA GLU A 364 -3.75 58.30 12.78
C GLU A 364 -2.76 57.39 13.50
N ALA A 365 -1.85 57.96 14.31
CA ALA A 365 -0.91 57.20 15.14
C ALA A 365 -1.61 56.31 16.20
N ARG A 366 -2.74 56.77 16.78
CA ARG A 366 -3.55 55.95 17.70
C ARG A 366 -4.41 54.92 16.96
N GLN A 367 -4.91 55.27 15.77
CA GLN A 367 -5.65 54.33 14.91
C GLN A 367 -4.73 53.18 14.48
N ALA A 368 -3.51 53.50 14.02
CA ALA A 368 -2.49 52.53 13.67
C ALA A 368 -2.06 51.64 14.85
N SER A 369 -1.85 52.21 16.05
CA SER A 369 -1.46 51.40 17.22
C SER A 369 -2.59 50.53 17.78
N LEU A 370 -3.84 51.01 17.77
CA LEU A 370 -5.00 50.19 18.10
C LEU A 370 -5.25 49.11 17.05
N LYS A 371 -5.11 49.42 15.76
CA LYS A 371 -5.25 48.45 14.68
C LYS A 371 -4.18 47.36 14.76
N ALA A 372 -2.90 47.72 14.90
CA ALA A 372 -1.81 46.74 15.06
C ALA A 372 -1.99 45.83 16.30
N LEU A 373 -2.50 46.37 17.42
CA LEU A 373 -2.83 45.57 18.61
C LEU A 373 -4.01 44.62 18.37
N LEU A 374 -5.04 45.07 17.64
CA LEU A 374 -6.19 44.25 17.28
C LEU A 374 -5.84 43.22 16.19
N ASP A 375 -4.89 43.51 15.30
CA ASP A 375 -4.38 42.58 14.30
C ASP A 375 -3.51 41.47 14.94
N ASP A 376 -2.66 41.78 15.94
CA ASP A 376 -1.90 40.75 16.72
C ASP A 376 -2.83 39.89 17.61
N MET A 377 -3.97 40.43 18.04
CA MET A 377 -4.98 39.67 18.81
C MET A 377 -5.94 38.85 17.94
N LEU A 378 -6.54 39.45 16.91
CA LEU A 378 -7.67 38.88 16.15
C LEU A 378 -7.40 38.71 14.65
N GLY A 379 -6.26 39.18 14.13
CA GLY A 379 -5.96 39.13 12.69
C GLY A 379 -5.89 37.71 12.12
N PHE A 380 -5.45 36.73 12.93
CA PHE A 380 -5.51 35.32 12.55
C PHE A 380 -6.96 34.82 12.42
N GLU A 381 -7.83 35.14 13.38
CA GLU A 381 -9.24 34.73 13.36
C GLU A 381 -10.04 35.46 12.27
N ALA A 382 -9.73 36.72 11.97
CA ALA A 382 -10.26 37.44 10.81
C ALA A 382 -9.79 36.83 9.47
N GLY A 383 -8.53 36.39 9.42
CA GLY A 383 -8.00 35.59 8.31
C GLY A 383 -8.71 34.25 8.17
N LEU A 384 -9.11 33.63 9.28
CA LEU A 384 -9.83 32.35 9.31
C LEU A 384 -11.30 32.51 8.88
N GLU A 385 -11.95 33.61 9.25
CA GLU A 385 -13.29 33.98 8.77
C GLU A 385 -13.30 34.23 7.25
N THR A 386 -12.29 34.94 6.73
CA THR A 386 -12.16 35.17 5.28
C THR A 386 -11.79 33.90 4.51
N LEU A 387 -10.95 33.04 5.09
CA LEU A 387 -10.68 31.68 4.59
C LEU A 387 -11.98 30.87 4.48
N GLN A 388 -12.79 30.79 5.53
CA GLN A 388 -14.06 30.04 5.52
C GLN A 388 -15.01 30.55 4.41
N LYS A 389 -15.13 31.88 4.25
CA LYS A 389 -15.90 32.56 3.19
C LYS A 389 -15.32 32.40 1.77
N ALA A 390 -14.10 31.90 1.63
CA ALA A 390 -13.46 31.54 0.36
C ALA A 390 -13.50 30.02 0.10
N ARG A 391 -13.29 29.20 1.13
CA ARG A 391 -13.29 27.73 1.10
C ARG A 391 -14.63 27.16 0.64
N THR A 392 -15.75 27.78 1.00
CA THR A 392 -17.10 27.42 0.54
C THR A 392 -17.36 27.69 -0.95
N LYS A 393 -16.51 28.47 -1.62
CA LYS A 393 -16.62 28.80 -3.05
C LYS A 393 -15.68 27.97 -3.94
N MET A 394 -14.84 27.14 -3.33
CA MET A 394 -13.85 26.29 -4.00
C MET A 394 -14.22 24.82 -3.79
N LYS A 395 -14.24 24.03 -4.87
CA LYS A 395 -14.28 22.57 -4.76
C LYS A 395 -12.85 22.03 -4.77
N PHE A 396 -12.60 20.94 -4.04
CA PHE A 396 -11.34 20.20 -4.21
C PHE A 396 -11.52 19.16 -5.31
N LYS A 397 -10.43 18.77 -5.96
CA LYS A 397 -10.44 17.59 -6.84
C LYS A 397 -10.77 16.36 -5.98
N SER A 398 -11.90 15.73 -6.28
CA SER A 398 -12.42 14.50 -5.63
C SER A 398 -11.84 13.24 -6.26
N ASP A 399 -11.64 13.33 -7.57
CA ASP A 399 -11.28 12.32 -8.54
C ASP A 399 -9.78 12.03 -8.51
N GLY A 400 -9.38 10.79 -8.76
CA GLY A 400 -7.98 10.34 -8.76
C GLY A 400 -7.33 10.33 -7.38
N ALA A 401 -7.98 9.74 -6.37
CA ALA A 401 -7.22 9.06 -5.33
C ALA A 401 -6.39 7.92 -5.97
N ASP A 402 -5.26 7.56 -5.36
CA ASP A 402 -4.58 6.30 -5.70
C ASP A 402 -5.62 5.16 -5.58
N ILE A 403 -5.76 4.35 -6.63
CA ILE A 403 -6.81 3.33 -6.69
C ILE A 403 -6.57 2.35 -5.54
N ALA A 404 -7.43 2.42 -4.53
CA ALA A 404 -7.35 1.53 -3.39
C ALA A 404 -7.57 0.09 -3.87
N GLU A 405 -6.49 -0.69 -3.87
CA GLU A 405 -6.56 -2.13 -4.14
C GLU A 405 -7.58 -2.78 -3.17
N PRO A 406 -8.35 -3.78 -3.63
CA PRO A 406 -9.53 -4.25 -2.91
C PRO A 406 -9.18 -4.87 -1.55
N LEU A 407 -9.50 -4.12 -0.48
CA LEU A 407 -9.55 -4.50 0.93
C LEU A 407 -8.44 -5.46 1.42
N PRO A 408 -7.30 -4.90 1.90
CA PRO A 408 -6.40 -5.63 2.79
C PRO A 408 -7.15 -6.10 4.05
N ILE A 409 -7.09 -7.40 4.35
CA ILE A 409 -7.82 -7.96 5.49
C ILE A 409 -7.08 -7.62 6.81
N MET A 410 -7.57 -6.58 7.49
CA MET A 410 -7.45 -6.39 8.95
C MET A 410 -6.04 -6.52 9.56
N ARG A 411 -5.04 -5.80 9.04
CA ARG A 411 -3.74 -5.61 9.73
C ARG A 411 -3.24 -4.17 9.83
N ASP A 412 -3.85 -3.22 9.12
CA ASP A 412 -3.28 -1.88 8.93
C ASP A 412 -3.30 -0.97 10.16
N GLU A 413 -4.07 -1.25 11.21
CA GLU A 413 -4.15 -0.34 12.37
C GLU A 413 -2.98 -0.51 13.35
N ALA A 414 -2.49 -1.75 13.53
CA ALA A 414 -1.21 -1.99 14.19
C ALA A 414 -0.05 -1.35 13.41
N VAL A 415 -0.11 -1.41 12.08
CA VAL A 415 0.87 -0.78 11.17
C VAL A 415 0.79 0.75 11.27
N SER A 416 -0.40 1.35 11.26
CA SER A 416 -0.64 2.79 11.40
C SER A 416 -0.16 3.33 12.76
N ALA A 417 -0.38 2.58 13.84
CA ALA A 417 0.14 2.94 15.16
C ALA A 417 1.68 2.86 15.22
N VAL A 418 2.29 1.85 14.60
CA VAL A 418 3.75 1.72 14.45
C VAL A 418 4.30 2.87 13.59
N ASP A 419 3.65 3.22 12.48
CA ASP A 419 4.04 4.30 11.58
C ASP A 419 3.92 5.68 12.23
N ALA A 420 2.87 5.92 13.02
CA ALA A 420 2.77 7.13 13.84
C ALA A 420 3.89 7.17 14.90
N GLY A 421 4.26 6.02 15.47
CA GLY A 421 5.41 5.88 16.36
C GLY A 421 6.75 6.17 15.67
N LEU A 422 6.97 5.60 14.49
CA LEU A 422 8.18 5.77 13.68
C LEU A 422 8.30 7.20 13.15
N ARG A 423 7.23 7.79 12.59
CA ARG A 423 7.20 9.21 12.16
C ARG A 423 7.50 10.16 13.33
N ARG A 424 7.01 9.90 14.54
CA ARG A 424 7.33 10.69 15.75
C ARG A 424 8.75 10.45 16.30
N LYS A 425 9.34 9.26 16.10
CA LYS A 425 10.78 9.03 16.36
C LYS A 425 11.63 9.83 15.37
N LEU A 426 11.29 9.75 14.08
CA LEU A 426 11.86 10.55 12.99
C LEU A 426 11.80 12.05 13.32
N GLU A 427 10.63 12.54 13.78
CA GLU A 427 10.38 13.93 14.19
C GLU A 427 11.39 14.40 15.23
N LYS A 428 11.56 13.65 16.32
CA LYS A 428 12.53 13.95 17.38
C LYS A 428 13.99 13.79 16.93
N ALA A 429 14.27 12.85 16.03
CA ALA A 429 15.61 12.61 15.53
C ALA A 429 16.08 13.76 14.62
N GLU A 430 15.26 14.22 13.67
CA GLU A 430 15.59 15.39 12.84
C GLU A 430 15.59 16.69 13.66
N GLN A 431 14.68 16.85 14.63
CA GLN A 431 14.73 17.99 15.58
C GLN A 431 16.08 18.07 16.30
N SER A 432 16.58 16.95 16.84
CA SER A 432 17.87 16.96 17.54
C SER A 432 19.08 17.15 16.62
N VAL A 433 19.03 16.67 15.36
CA VAL A 433 20.01 17.06 14.31
C VAL A 433 19.98 18.57 14.08
N ASP A 434 18.81 19.20 14.08
CA ASP A 434 18.64 20.61 13.77
C ASP A 434 19.04 21.54 14.93
N GLU A 435 18.79 21.11 16.17
CA GLU A 435 19.31 21.73 17.39
C GLU A 435 20.86 21.69 17.40
N LEU A 436 21.45 20.52 17.13
CA LEU A 436 22.92 20.36 17.01
C LEU A 436 23.50 21.21 15.85
N ASN A 437 22.81 21.31 14.70
CA ASN A 437 23.20 22.19 13.60
C ASN A 437 23.24 23.68 14.05
N LYS A 438 22.24 24.12 14.82
CA LYS A 438 22.13 25.49 15.34
C LYS A 438 23.22 25.77 16.37
N GLU A 439 23.42 24.88 17.35
CA GLU A 439 24.50 25.00 18.34
C GLU A 439 25.89 25.04 17.69
N LYS A 440 26.16 24.15 16.72
CA LYS A 440 27.37 24.16 15.90
C LYS A 440 27.59 25.51 15.20
N SER A 441 26.53 26.12 14.65
CA SER A 441 26.65 27.44 13.99
C SER A 441 27.00 28.56 14.97
N VAL A 442 26.44 28.52 16.19
CA VAL A 442 26.75 29.47 17.28
C VAL A 442 28.19 29.27 17.76
N LEU A 443 28.62 28.03 17.97
CA LEU A 443 30.01 27.71 18.33
C LEU A 443 30.99 28.14 17.24
N GLU A 444 30.68 27.91 15.96
CA GLU A 444 31.54 28.36 14.84
C GLU A 444 31.67 29.90 14.77
N THR A 445 30.62 30.66 15.06
CA THR A 445 30.73 32.13 15.12
C THR A 445 31.49 32.60 16.36
N ARG A 446 31.31 31.92 17.51
CA ARG A 446 32.06 32.16 18.75
C ARG A 446 33.56 31.89 18.57
N VAL A 447 33.93 30.77 17.94
CA VAL A 447 35.32 30.42 17.60
C VAL A 447 35.93 31.48 16.69
N LYS A 448 35.28 31.82 15.57
CA LYS A 448 35.75 32.87 14.63
C LYS A 448 35.91 34.24 15.31
N ALA A 449 35.15 34.53 16.38
CA ALA A 449 35.31 35.74 17.18
C ALA A 449 36.46 35.65 18.22
N LEU A 450 36.73 34.46 18.77
CA LEU A 450 37.87 34.21 19.66
C LEU A 450 39.20 34.14 18.89
N GLU A 451 39.21 33.59 17.68
CA GLU A 451 40.37 33.58 16.78
C GLU A 451 40.83 35.01 16.44
N LYS A 452 39.90 35.91 16.08
CA LYS A 452 40.22 37.33 15.86
C LYS A 452 40.76 38.03 17.11
N LYS A 453 40.30 37.63 18.31
CA LYS A 453 40.88 38.12 19.58
C LYS A 453 42.29 37.56 19.82
N LYS A 454 42.53 36.29 19.48
CA LYS A 454 43.86 35.66 19.55
C LYS A 454 44.85 36.36 18.61
N GLU A 455 44.45 36.65 17.38
CA GLU A 455 45.26 37.41 16.41
C GLU A 455 45.60 38.81 16.95
N ALA A 456 44.61 39.56 17.45
CA ALA A 456 44.84 40.88 18.04
C ALA A 456 45.76 40.82 19.29
N ALA A 457 45.55 39.86 20.19
CA ALA A 457 46.40 39.65 21.36
C ALA A 457 47.83 39.23 20.96
N GLN A 458 47.98 38.47 19.88
CA GLN A 458 49.28 38.04 19.36
C GLN A 458 50.06 39.20 18.74
N ILE A 459 49.39 40.14 18.08
CA ILE A 459 49.98 41.40 17.61
C ILE A 459 50.44 42.25 18.81
N VAL A 460 49.57 42.48 19.80
CA VAL A 460 49.93 43.28 20.99
C VAL A 460 51.06 42.64 21.81
N ALA A 461 51.08 41.31 21.96
CA ALA A 461 52.18 40.61 22.61
C ALA A 461 53.49 40.74 21.82
N ARG A 462 53.42 40.74 20.47
CA ARG A 462 54.57 40.97 19.60
C ARG A 462 55.10 42.40 19.72
N GLU A 463 54.24 43.42 19.62
CA GLU A 463 54.60 44.83 19.82
C GLU A 463 55.22 45.07 21.21
N ALA A 464 54.69 44.41 22.25
CA ALA A 464 55.25 44.43 23.60
C ALA A 464 56.60 43.69 23.71
N SER A 465 56.91 42.75 22.81
CA SER A 465 58.22 42.09 22.73
C SER A 465 59.26 42.91 21.96
N GLU A 466 58.85 43.54 20.86
CA GLU A 466 59.71 44.39 20.03
C GLU A 466 60.08 45.67 20.81
N SER A 467 59.11 46.38 21.41
CA SER A 467 59.38 47.55 22.26
C SER A 467 60.13 47.22 23.57
N ARG A 468 59.96 46.01 24.13
CA ARG A 468 60.79 45.53 25.24
C ARG A 468 62.24 45.35 24.78
N GLN A 469 62.47 44.77 23.61
CA GLN A 469 63.80 44.53 23.06
C GLN A 469 64.52 45.85 22.77
N GLU A 470 63.84 46.80 22.13
CA GLU A 470 64.33 48.18 21.89
C GLU A 470 64.76 48.83 23.21
N ASN A 471 63.87 48.88 24.21
CA ASN A 471 64.18 49.46 25.52
C ASN A 471 65.37 48.79 26.21
N THR A 472 65.53 47.46 26.10
CA THR A 472 66.73 46.78 26.65
C THR A 472 68.00 47.17 25.91
N THR A 473 67.99 47.25 24.57
CA THR A 473 69.18 47.69 23.80
C THR A 473 69.54 49.16 24.07
N ALA A 474 68.54 50.03 24.29
CA ALA A 474 68.77 51.41 24.69
C ALA A 474 69.39 51.52 26.10
N LEU A 475 68.94 50.69 27.05
CA LEU A 475 69.53 50.62 28.39
C LEU A 475 70.95 50.04 28.38
N GLU A 476 71.21 49.01 27.56
CA GLU A 476 72.57 48.47 27.35
C GLU A 476 73.51 49.51 26.74
N GLY A 477 73.06 50.26 25.73
CA GLY A 477 73.81 51.36 25.12
C GLY A 477 74.09 52.50 26.10
N ALA A 478 73.10 52.90 26.91
CA ALA A 478 73.28 53.92 27.94
C ALA A 478 74.22 53.45 29.08
N HIS A 479 74.21 52.17 29.44
CA HIS A 479 75.19 51.60 30.37
C HIS A 479 76.61 51.61 29.79
N ALA A 480 76.78 51.33 28.51
CA ALA A 480 78.08 51.45 27.84
C ALA A 480 78.59 52.91 27.86
N GLN A 481 77.71 53.88 27.58
CA GLN A 481 78.02 55.32 27.63
C GLN A 481 78.43 55.78 29.03
N LEU A 482 77.65 55.44 30.07
CA LEU A 482 78.00 55.81 31.44
C LEU A 482 79.31 55.12 31.89
N ASN A 483 79.56 53.87 31.49
CA ASN A 483 80.83 53.19 31.78
C ASN A 483 82.03 53.93 31.13
N THR A 484 81.90 54.43 29.90
CA THR A 484 82.94 55.28 29.30
C THR A 484 83.08 56.62 30.02
N MET A 485 81.97 57.30 30.34
CA MET A 485 81.98 58.55 31.10
C MET A 485 82.62 58.40 32.49
N GLN A 486 82.41 57.28 33.18
CA GLN A 486 83.08 56.99 34.46
C GLN A 486 84.60 56.82 34.31
N VAL A 487 85.06 56.19 33.22
CA VAL A 487 86.48 56.07 32.90
C VAL A 487 87.09 57.43 32.56
N ASP A 488 86.41 58.23 31.74
CA ASP A 488 86.87 59.58 31.36
C ASP A 488 86.87 60.53 32.57
N LEU A 489 85.87 60.45 33.45
CA LEU A 489 85.80 61.17 34.71
C LEU A 489 86.93 60.77 35.67
N ALA A 490 87.29 59.48 35.73
CA ALA A 490 88.45 59.01 36.50
C ALA A 490 89.78 59.52 35.92
N GLN A 491 89.94 59.51 34.59
CA GLN A 491 91.12 60.08 33.92
C GLN A 491 91.23 61.59 34.12
N ALA A 492 90.12 62.33 33.99
CA ALA A 492 90.07 63.78 34.20
C ALA A 492 90.39 64.15 35.66
N ARG A 493 89.92 63.37 36.65
CA ARG A 493 90.31 63.54 38.05
C ARG A 493 91.81 63.33 38.24
N ALA A 494 92.38 62.24 37.71
CA ALA A 494 93.82 61.98 37.82
C ALA A 494 94.66 63.10 37.18
N GLN A 495 94.28 63.59 35.99
CA GLN A 495 94.96 64.72 35.33
C GLN A 495 94.84 66.02 36.14
N TRP A 496 93.70 66.24 36.82
CA TRP A 496 93.49 67.39 37.69
C TRP A 496 94.27 67.28 39.00
N GLU A 497 94.33 66.12 39.65
CA GLU A 497 95.18 65.86 40.83
C GLU A 497 96.68 65.99 40.48
N GLU A 498 97.08 65.58 39.27
CA GLU A 498 98.42 65.86 38.73
C GLU A 498 98.65 67.35 38.47
N ALA A 499 97.64 68.12 38.05
CA ALA A 499 97.73 69.57 37.83
C ALA A 499 97.76 70.34 39.16
N GLU A 500 96.90 70.00 40.12
CA GLU A 500 96.85 70.57 41.47
C GLU A 500 98.16 70.27 42.22
N SER A 501 98.62 69.01 42.24
CA SER A 501 99.90 68.68 42.87
C SER A 501 101.10 69.34 42.18
N ARG A 502 101.03 69.63 40.87
CA ARG A 502 102.02 70.48 40.17
C ARG A 502 101.91 71.93 40.64
N ALA A 503 100.70 72.48 40.72
CA ALA A 503 100.45 73.83 41.21
C ALA A 503 100.92 74.01 42.66
N GLU A 504 100.62 73.08 43.58
CA GLU A 504 101.17 73.11 44.94
C GLU A 504 102.70 73.08 44.96
N ARG A 505 103.33 72.22 44.15
CA ARG A 505 104.80 72.16 44.04
C ARG A 505 105.38 73.47 43.50
N LEU A 506 104.68 74.13 42.59
CA LEU A 506 105.05 75.44 42.08
C LEU A 506 104.82 76.54 43.11
N VAL A 507 103.67 76.62 43.78
CA VAL A 507 103.40 77.58 44.87
C VAL A 507 104.41 77.45 46.01
N ARG A 508 104.74 76.23 46.45
CA ARG A 508 105.81 76.02 47.45
C ARG A 508 107.17 76.53 46.95
N ARG A 509 107.45 76.42 45.65
CA ARG A 509 108.68 76.92 45.02
C ARG A 509 108.63 78.43 44.75
N VAL A 510 107.46 79.02 44.51
CA VAL A 510 107.24 80.47 44.43
C VAL A 510 107.46 81.06 45.81
N ASN A 511 106.83 80.56 46.88
CA ASN A 511 107.06 81.02 48.24
C ASN A 511 108.54 80.91 48.67
N GLU A 512 109.23 79.84 48.28
CA GLU A 512 110.68 79.68 48.49
C GLU A 512 111.50 80.70 47.67
N LEU A 513 111.12 80.97 46.42
CA LEU A 513 111.74 82.00 45.58
C LEU A 513 111.41 83.42 46.07
N GLU A 514 110.22 83.71 46.57
CA GLU A 514 109.85 84.95 47.26
C GLU A 514 110.69 85.12 48.52
N HIS A 515 110.93 84.04 49.28
CA HIS A 515 111.82 84.09 50.44
C HIS A 515 113.27 84.37 50.03
N GLN A 516 113.76 83.73 48.96
CA GLN A 516 115.10 84.01 48.40
C GLN A 516 115.21 85.41 47.76
N VAL A 517 114.15 85.93 47.15
CA VAL A 517 114.05 87.29 46.62
C VAL A 517 113.95 88.30 47.75
N SER A 518 113.27 87.99 48.87
CA SER A 518 113.22 88.82 50.07
C SER A 518 114.57 88.89 50.78
N GLN A 519 115.25 87.74 50.94
CA GLN A 519 116.62 87.68 51.43
C GLN A 519 117.58 88.46 50.52
N ARG A 520 117.54 88.21 49.20
CA ARG A 520 118.37 88.94 48.23
C ARG A 520 118.01 90.41 48.13
N ALA A 521 116.76 90.82 48.31
CA ALA A 521 116.37 92.22 48.37
C ALA A 521 116.92 92.91 49.63
N ALA A 522 116.97 92.21 50.77
CA ALA A 522 117.64 92.70 51.98
C ALA A 522 119.17 92.79 51.80
N GLU A 523 119.79 91.89 51.02
CA GLU A 523 121.21 91.97 50.65
C GLU A 523 121.50 93.05 49.59
N LEU A 524 120.63 93.23 48.60
CA LEU A 524 120.76 94.23 47.54
C LEU A 524 120.47 95.66 48.05
N ALA A 525 119.52 95.82 48.98
CA ALA A 525 119.33 97.07 49.73
C ALA A 525 120.57 97.46 50.56
N LYS A 526 121.45 96.50 50.84
CA LYS A 526 122.75 96.70 51.51
C LYS A 526 123.92 96.89 50.53
N ALA A 527 123.69 96.71 49.22
CA ALA A 527 124.71 96.71 48.16
C ALA A 527 124.68 97.93 47.22
N ILE A 528 123.63 98.77 47.27
CA ILE A 528 123.54 100.12 46.70
C ILE A 528 123.72 100.23 45.16
N GLY A 529 122.59 100.40 44.46
CA GLY A 529 122.47 101.52 43.51
C GLY A 529 123.02 101.39 42.08
N GLU A 530 122.87 100.23 41.42
CA GLU A 530 123.06 100.10 39.97
C GLU A 530 121.75 99.78 39.24
N ALA A 531 121.47 100.52 38.15
CA ALA A 531 120.11 100.63 37.59
C ALA A 531 119.70 99.52 36.62
N GLU A 532 120.64 98.69 36.14
CA GLU A 532 120.35 97.69 35.09
C GLU A 532 119.64 96.45 35.67
N SER A 533 119.99 96.05 36.90
CA SER A 533 119.46 94.85 37.57
C SER A 533 117.95 94.88 37.89
N SER A 534 117.32 96.07 37.95
CA SER A 534 115.87 96.17 38.14
C SER A 534 115.09 95.75 36.90
N SER A 535 115.65 95.94 35.70
CA SER A 535 115.00 95.59 34.44
C SER A 535 114.89 94.07 34.24
N GLU A 536 115.95 93.32 34.58
CA GLU A 536 115.95 91.86 34.53
C GLU A 536 114.98 91.25 35.55
N LEU A 537 114.88 91.85 36.74
CA LEU A 537 113.92 91.44 37.76
C LEU A 537 112.47 91.73 37.33
N GLN A 538 112.19 92.88 36.70
CA GLN A 538 110.87 93.17 36.14
C GLN A 538 110.49 92.18 35.03
N ALA A 539 111.40 91.89 34.09
CA ALA A 539 111.17 90.92 33.03
C ALA A 539 110.88 89.50 33.58
N MET A 540 111.60 89.05 34.63
CA MET A 540 111.32 87.77 35.28
C MET A 540 109.99 87.76 36.06
N ILE A 541 109.57 88.88 36.64
CA ILE A 541 108.26 89.00 37.31
C ILE A 541 107.11 88.99 36.28
N GLU A 542 107.29 89.63 35.13
CA GLU A 542 106.34 89.56 34.01
C GLU A 542 106.26 88.13 33.45
N GLU A 543 107.39 87.45 33.23
CA GLU A 543 107.41 86.06 32.75
C GLU A 543 106.79 85.07 33.76
N LEU A 544 106.97 85.29 35.06
CA LEU A 544 106.37 84.48 36.12
C LEU A 544 104.86 84.73 36.26
N SER A 545 104.42 85.99 36.28
CA SER A 545 102.99 86.33 36.39
C SER A 545 102.20 85.92 35.15
N LEU A 546 102.80 85.93 33.95
CA LEU A 546 102.22 85.30 32.76
C LEU A 546 102.03 83.78 32.95
N LYS A 547 103.04 83.07 33.46
CA LYS A 547 102.93 81.62 33.73
C LYS A 547 101.94 81.30 34.84
N GLU A 548 101.80 82.15 35.85
CA GLU A 548 100.75 82.00 36.87
C GLU A 548 99.36 82.24 36.29
N ALA A 549 99.18 83.24 35.42
CA ALA A 549 97.92 83.47 34.71
C ALA A 549 97.57 82.31 33.77
N GLU A 550 98.55 81.77 33.03
CA GLU A 550 98.38 80.56 32.21
C GLU A 550 98.00 79.34 33.07
N LEU A 551 98.66 79.11 34.21
CA LEU A 551 98.35 77.98 35.09
C LEU A 551 96.99 78.15 35.79
N GLN A 552 96.61 79.36 36.18
CA GLN A 552 95.27 79.65 36.71
C GLN A 552 94.19 79.45 35.64
N ALA A 553 94.44 79.85 34.38
CA ALA A 553 93.54 79.58 33.27
C ALA A 553 93.40 78.07 32.99
N ASN A 554 94.50 77.31 32.99
CA ASN A 554 94.47 75.85 32.84
C ASN A 554 93.76 75.15 34.00
N LEU A 555 93.90 75.64 35.24
CA LEU A 555 93.18 75.11 36.41
C LEU A 555 91.69 75.45 36.38
N ALA A 556 91.33 76.67 35.95
CA ALA A 556 89.94 77.06 35.73
C ALA A 556 89.28 76.23 34.64
N GLU A 557 89.94 76.07 33.48
CA GLU A 557 89.44 75.23 32.39
C GLU A 557 89.34 73.74 32.80
N GLY A 558 90.32 73.23 33.56
CA GLY A 558 90.27 71.88 34.13
C GLY A 558 89.12 71.70 35.13
N SER A 559 88.83 72.72 35.93
CA SER A 559 87.68 72.75 36.86
C SER A 559 86.35 72.77 36.11
N GLU A 560 86.21 73.62 35.09
CA GLU A 560 85.00 73.67 34.24
C GLU A 560 84.78 72.38 33.45
N ARG A 561 85.85 71.74 32.94
CA ARG A 561 85.80 70.41 32.33
C ARG A 561 85.34 69.35 33.33
N LEU A 562 85.88 69.33 34.56
CA LEU A 562 85.41 68.41 35.59
C LEU A 562 83.95 68.63 35.98
N ASP A 563 83.51 69.88 36.12
CA ASP A 563 82.13 70.21 36.50
C ASP A 563 81.13 70.01 35.37
N THR A 564 81.54 70.10 34.10
CA THR A 564 80.69 69.69 32.96
C THR A 564 80.58 68.16 32.87
N ILE A 565 81.68 67.41 33.02
CA ILE A 565 81.68 65.94 33.07
C ILE A 565 80.85 65.41 34.26
N ARG A 566 80.93 66.04 35.44
CA ARG A 566 80.08 65.71 36.60
C ARG A 566 78.59 65.90 36.29
N LYS A 567 78.20 67.05 35.71
CA LYS A 567 76.80 67.32 35.34
C LYS A 567 76.29 66.35 34.27
N GLN A 568 77.14 65.99 33.30
CA GLN A 568 76.82 64.98 32.29
C GLN A 568 76.62 63.60 32.92
N SER A 569 77.51 63.17 33.83
CA SER A 569 77.37 61.92 34.59
C SER A 569 76.10 61.88 35.44
N ASP A 570 75.76 62.97 36.14
CA ASP A 570 74.53 63.09 36.95
C ASP A 570 73.26 62.99 36.07
N ASP A 571 73.26 63.65 34.91
CA ASP A 571 72.15 63.59 33.97
C ASP A 571 72.06 62.24 33.23
N GLU A 572 73.17 61.54 33.01
CA GLU A 572 73.18 60.17 32.50
C GLU A 572 72.73 59.13 33.53
N GLU A 573 73.09 59.27 34.81
CA GLU A 573 72.49 58.47 35.88
C GLU A 573 70.97 58.67 35.95
N ARG A 574 70.48 59.90 35.78
CA ARG A 574 69.04 60.19 35.73
C ARG A 574 68.38 59.53 34.51
N ARG A 575 69.00 59.62 33.32
CA ARG A 575 68.53 58.93 32.10
C ARG A 575 68.49 57.42 32.29
N LEU A 576 69.51 56.81 32.90
CA LEU A 576 69.55 55.37 33.17
C LEU A 576 68.48 54.91 34.17
N ARG A 577 68.18 55.71 35.20
CA ARG A 577 67.06 55.41 36.13
C ARG A 577 65.71 55.43 35.39
N VAL A 578 65.49 56.42 34.52
CA VAL A 578 64.28 56.52 33.67
C VAL A 578 64.21 55.36 32.66
N LEU A 579 65.32 55.01 31.99
CA LEU A 579 65.38 53.87 31.07
C LEU A 579 65.14 52.53 31.79
N SER A 580 65.63 52.37 33.02
CA SER A 580 65.37 51.19 33.84
C SER A 580 63.90 51.06 34.22
N GLU A 581 63.24 52.17 34.57
CA GLU A 581 61.79 52.22 34.82
C GLU A 581 60.98 51.94 33.53
N GLN A 582 61.42 52.44 32.38
CA GLN A 582 60.85 52.14 31.07
C GLN A 582 61.02 50.67 30.67
N VAL A 583 62.18 50.05 30.94
CA VAL A 583 62.43 48.62 30.74
C VAL A 583 61.55 47.76 31.66
N ASN A 584 61.40 48.15 32.92
CA ASN A 584 60.57 47.40 33.87
C ASN A 584 59.08 47.52 33.54
N THR A 585 58.59 48.70 33.14
CA THR A 585 57.21 48.87 32.66
C THR A 585 56.97 48.18 31.31
N SER A 586 57.93 48.11 30.38
CA SER A 586 57.79 47.29 29.16
C SER A 586 57.81 45.79 29.46
N ARG A 587 58.61 45.32 30.42
CA ARG A 587 58.59 43.92 30.90
C ARG A 587 57.24 43.56 31.53
N GLU A 588 56.66 44.45 32.33
CA GLU A 588 55.34 44.25 32.94
C GLU A 588 54.21 44.24 31.90
N ARG A 589 54.26 45.14 30.90
CA ARG A 589 53.33 45.14 29.74
C ARG A 589 53.44 43.84 28.93
N HIS A 590 54.66 43.38 28.65
CA HIS A 590 54.91 42.09 27.99
C HIS A 590 54.33 40.92 28.79
N ALA A 591 54.55 40.88 30.11
CA ALA A 591 54.04 39.81 30.96
C ALA A 591 52.50 39.77 30.96
N ARG A 592 51.83 40.94 30.99
CA ARG A 592 50.37 41.05 30.85
C ARG A 592 49.90 40.57 29.47
N ALA A 593 50.44 41.14 28.38
CA ALA A 593 50.04 40.78 27.02
C ALA A 593 50.29 39.30 26.69
N GLN A 594 51.35 38.69 27.23
CA GLN A 594 51.62 37.26 27.10
C GLN A 594 50.62 36.41 27.89
N ALA A 595 50.23 36.81 29.11
CA ALA A 595 49.20 36.12 29.88
C ALA A 595 47.81 36.23 29.22
N ASP A 596 47.46 37.42 28.72
CA ASP A 596 46.21 37.64 27.96
C ASP A 596 46.18 36.78 26.69
N LEU A 597 47.30 36.69 25.95
CA LEU A 597 47.43 35.81 24.78
C LEU A 597 47.22 34.33 25.14
N ILE A 598 47.82 33.85 26.23
CA ILE A 598 47.66 32.45 26.68
C ILE A 598 46.19 32.19 27.06
N GLY A 599 45.57 33.06 27.86
CA GLY A 599 44.17 32.89 28.26
C GLY A 599 43.19 32.91 27.08
N VAL A 600 43.45 33.70 26.03
CA VAL A 600 42.64 33.67 24.80
C VAL A 600 42.95 32.43 23.95
N GLN A 601 44.19 31.93 23.92
CA GLN A 601 44.54 30.66 23.26
C GLN A 601 43.85 29.45 23.92
N GLU A 602 43.80 29.41 25.25
CA GLU A 602 43.06 28.39 26.01
C GLU A 602 41.56 28.45 25.72
N GLN A 603 40.96 29.65 25.67
CA GLN A 603 39.54 29.82 25.30
C GLN A 603 39.25 29.36 23.86
N VAL A 604 40.13 29.64 22.90
CA VAL A 604 40.01 29.10 21.53
C VAL A 604 40.11 27.57 21.54
N HIS A 605 41.04 26.99 22.31
CA HIS A 605 41.20 25.53 22.36
C HIS A 605 39.97 24.84 22.97
N VAL A 606 39.45 25.35 24.09
CA VAL A 606 38.24 24.80 24.74
C VAL A 606 37.04 24.88 23.81
N SER A 607 36.75 26.05 23.21
CA SER A 607 35.60 26.14 22.29
C SER A 607 35.80 25.42 20.94
N ASN A 608 37.04 25.08 20.56
CA ASN A 608 37.28 24.13 19.47
C ASN A 608 36.95 22.68 19.87
N LEU A 609 37.25 22.26 21.11
CA LEU A 609 36.86 20.95 21.63
C LEU A 609 35.34 20.83 21.80
N GLU A 610 34.66 21.88 22.30
CA GLU A 610 33.18 21.98 22.34
C GLU A 610 32.57 21.82 20.93
N LEU A 611 33.19 22.47 19.93
CA LEU A 611 32.76 22.41 18.53
C LEU A 611 33.06 21.06 17.87
N GLU A 612 34.13 20.36 18.27
CA GLU A 612 34.44 19.01 17.79
C GLU A 612 33.50 17.97 18.38
N SER A 613 33.14 18.04 19.67
CA SER A 613 32.16 17.12 20.27
C SER A 613 30.78 17.28 19.62
N VAL A 614 30.27 18.51 19.48
CA VAL A 614 29.00 18.77 18.78
C VAL A 614 29.03 18.30 17.31
N ARG A 615 30.18 18.40 16.62
CA ARG A 615 30.35 17.83 15.26
C ARG A 615 30.38 16.30 15.23
N THR A 616 30.78 15.62 16.30
CA THR A 616 30.64 14.15 16.39
C THR A 616 29.21 13.73 16.73
N GLU A 617 28.53 14.48 17.59
CA GLU A 617 27.12 14.25 17.93
C GLU A 617 26.20 14.52 16.74
N GLU A 618 26.44 15.58 15.96
CA GLU A 618 25.81 15.88 14.66
C GLU A 618 25.91 14.66 13.72
N LYS A 619 27.10 14.09 13.56
CA LYS A 619 27.32 12.91 12.69
C LYS A 619 26.58 11.69 13.19
N HIS A 620 26.65 11.38 14.48
CA HIS A 620 25.94 10.22 15.06
C HIS A 620 24.42 10.44 15.10
N ALA A 621 23.93 11.66 15.17
CA ALA A 621 22.51 11.98 15.02
C ALA A 621 22.06 11.78 13.55
N ARG A 622 22.85 12.23 12.57
CA ARG A 622 22.57 11.99 11.14
C ARG A 622 22.58 10.51 10.78
N GLN A 623 23.58 9.76 11.23
CA GLN A 623 23.63 8.29 11.06
C GLN A 623 22.37 7.62 11.61
N ARG A 624 21.89 8.01 12.80
CA ARG A 624 20.62 7.50 13.34
C ARG A 624 19.40 7.91 12.51
N THR A 625 19.35 9.12 11.97
CA THR A 625 18.26 9.50 11.03
C THR A 625 18.34 8.78 9.68
N GLU A 626 19.53 8.37 9.24
CA GLU A 626 19.74 7.58 8.02
C GLU A 626 19.43 6.09 8.24
N GLU A 627 19.74 5.53 9.41
CA GLU A 627 19.26 4.20 9.83
C GLU A 627 17.73 4.16 9.94
N ASP A 628 17.11 5.15 10.59
CA ASP A 628 15.64 5.25 10.66
C ASP A 628 15.02 5.68 9.30
N ARG A 629 15.82 6.29 8.41
CA ARG A 629 15.76 6.25 6.93
C ARG A 629 15.49 4.82 6.42
N LEU A 630 16.55 4.02 6.40
CA LEU A 630 16.62 2.69 5.78
C LEU A 630 15.63 1.68 6.36
N ARG A 631 15.46 1.66 7.70
CA ARG A 631 14.50 0.77 8.37
C ARG A 631 13.07 0.93 7.86
N ARG A 632 12.64 2.15 7.51
CA ARG A 632 11.30 2.36 6.93
C ARG A 632 11.21 1.87 5.50
N SER A 633 12.20 2.12 4.64
CA SER A 633 12.20 1.53 3.29
C SER A 633 12.27 -0.01 3.32
N GLU A 634 12.96 -0.60 4.31
CA GLU A 634 12.94 -2.05 4.52
C GLU A 634 11.57 -2.56 5.00
N ASP A 635 10.94 -1.89 5.94
CA ASP A 635 9.60 -2.27 6.44
C ASP A 635 8.51 -2.01 5.38
N GLU A 636 8.67 -0.99 4.53
CA GLU A 636 7.81 -0.72 3.36
C GLU A 636 7.97 -1.83 2.30
N ALA A 637 9.21 -2.26 1.99
CA ALA A 637 9.46 -3.39 1.09
C ALA A 637 8.92 -4.73 1.66
N ARG A 638 9.05 -4.96 2.97
CA ARG A 638 8.44 -6.13 3.63
C ARG A 638 6.92 -6.11 3.53
N ARG A 639 6.29 -4.92 3.62
CA ARG A 639 4.83 -4.78 3.41
C ARG A 639 4.43 -5.06 1.97
N SER A 640 5.16 -4.58 0.96
CA SER A 640 4.83 -4.88 -0.44
C SER A 640 4.92 -6.38 -0.75
N ASN A 641 5.88 -7.10 -0.13
CA ASN A 641 5.98 -8.55 -0.26
C ASN A 641 4.79 -9.26 0.43
N ILE A 642 4.48 -8.91 1.68
CA ILE A 642 3.32 -9.46 2.41
C ILE A 642 1.99 -9.15 1.69
N GLN A 643 1.90 -8.01 0.99
CA GLN A 643 0.75 -7.68 0.14
C GLN A 643 0.71 -8.54 -1.14
N ALA A 644 1.86 -8.89 -1.74
CA ALA A 644 1.91 -9.83 -2.86
C ALA A 644 1.46 -11.23 -2.41
N GLU A 645 2.06 -11.77 -1.35
CA GLU A 645 1.67 -13.05 -0.71
C GLU A 645 0.15 -13.09 -0.39
N LEU A 646 -0.42 -11.99 0.11
CA LEU A 646 -1.84 -11.92 0.44
C LEU A 646 -2.75 -11.80 -0.79
N ARG A 647 -2.29 -11.21 -1.91
CA ARG A 647 -3.02 -11.26 -3.19
C ARG A 647 -3.04 -12.68 -3.74
N GLU A 648 -1.90 -13.37 -3.76
CA GLU A 648 -1.77 -14.76 -4.19
C GLU A 648 -2.71 -15.69 -3.39
N LEU A 649 -2.66 -15.64 -2.06
CA LEU A 649 -3.57 -16.40 -1.17
C LEU A 649 -5.05 -16.05 -1.38
N MET A 650 -5.37 -14.82 -1.78
CA MET A 650 -6.75 -14.42 -2.08
C MET A 650 -7.22 -14.90 -3.45
N ASP A 651 -6.33 -15.02 -4.44
CA ASP A 651 -6.66 -15.58 -5.75
C ASP A 651 -6.70 -17.12 -5.74
N GLU A 652 -5.85 -17.79 -4.95
CA GLU A 652 -6.04 -19.19 -4.54
C GLU A 652 -7.43 -19.39 -3.91
N ARG A 653 -7.80 -18.53 -2.95
CA ARG A 653 -9.13 -18.58 -2.32
C ARG A 653 -10.26 -18.35 -3.33
N ARG A 654 -10.10 -17.45 -4.32
CA ARG A 654 -11.08 -17.29 -5.42
C ARG A 654 -11.18 -18.57 -6.24
N GLN A 655 -10.07 -19.22 -6.56
CA GLN A 655 -10.06 -20.48 -7.29
C GLN A 655 -10.80 -21.59 -6.52
N VAL A 656 -10.45 -21.81 -5.24
CA VAL A 656 -11.15 -22.79 -4.39
C VAL A 656 -12.65 -22.48 -4.26
N LEU A 657 -13.04 -21.20 -4.23
CA LEU A 657 -14.46 -20.81 -4.24
C LEU A 657 -15.17 -21.09 -5.59
N ARG A 658 -14.47 -20.99 -6.74
CA ARG A 658 -15.01 -21.45 -8.03
C ARG A 658 -15.17 -22.97 -8.05
N GLU A 659 -14.13 -23.70 -7.64
CA GLU A 659 -14.15 -25.17 -7.57
C GLU A 659 -15.28 -25.70 -6.66
N LEU A 660 -15.51 -25.05 -5.51
CA LEU A 660 -16.66 -25.34 -4.64
C LEU A 660 -18.01 -24.98 -5.28
N GLY A 661 -18.06 -23.93 -6.09
CA GLY A 661 -19.24 -23.57 -6.91
C GLY A 661 -19.54 -24.61 -7.98
N ASP A 662 -18.52 -25.08 -8.70
CA ASP A 662 -18.63 -26.12 -9.73
C ASP A 662 -19.03 -27.47 -9.13
N LEU A 663 -18.49 -27.82 -7.96
CA LEU A 663 -18.94 -28.99 -7.19
C LEU A 663 -20.39 -28.83 -6.71
N GLY A 664 -20.81 -27.61 -6.35
CA GLY A 664 -22.21 -27.27 -6.05
C GLY A 664 -23.13 -27.44 -7.25
N ALA A 665 -22.71 -27.01 -8.44
CA ALA A 665 -23.45 -27.18 -9.69
C ALA A 665 -23.55 -28.66 -10.10
N ARG A 666 -22.45 -29.42 -10.04
CA ARG A 666 -22.43 -30.87 -10.26
C ARG A 666 -23.36 -31.61 -9.29
N ARG A 667 -23.35 -31.22 -8.01
CA ARG A 667 -24.28 -31.76 -7.00
C ARG A 667 -25.74 -31.43 -7.34
N GLY A 668 -26.05 -30.18 -7.69
CA GLY A 668 -27.41 -29.77 -8.08
C GLY A 668 -27.92 -30.51 -9.32
N HIS A 669 -27.03 -30.80 -10.28
CA HIS A 669 -27.35 -31.64 -11.44
C HIS A 669 -27.68 -33.08 -11.01
N ALA A 670 -26.82 -33.71 -10.20
CA ALA A 670 -27.06 -35.06 -9.68
C ALA A 670 -28.32 -35.16 -8.80
N GLU A 671 -28.63 -34.13 -7.99
CA GLU A 671 -29.88 -34.07 -7.20
C GLU A 671 -31.12 -33.95 -8.10
N ALA A 672 -31.04 -33.23 -9.22
CA ALA A 672 -32.09 -33.17 -10.23
C ALA A 672 -32.23 -34.47 -11.04
N GLU A 673 -31.13 -35.14 -11.39
CA GLU A 673 -31.17 -36.47 -11.99
C GLU A 673 -31.86 -37.46 -11.06
N LEU A 674 -31.46 -37.49 -9.78
CA LEU A 674 -32.09 -38.30 -8.74
C LEU A 674 -33.58 -37.99 -8.57
N SER A 675 -34.00 -36.71 -8.63
CA SER A 675 -35.44 -36.40 -8.59
C SER A 675 -36.17 -36.95 -9.82
N THR A 676 -35.63 -36.80 -11.03
CA THR A 676 -36.26 -37.41 -12.23
C THR A 676 -36.27 -38.95 -12.19
N LEU A 677 -35.31 -39.58 -11.51
CA LEU A 677 -35.31 -41.03 -11.29
C LEU A 677 -36.37 -41.45 -10.26
N VAL A 678 -36.63 -40.63 -9.22
CA VAL A 678 -37.75 -40.83 -8.28
C VAL A 678 -39.10 -40.59 -8.97
N ASP A 679 -39.21 -39.59 -9.83
CA ASP A 679 -40.43 -39.34 -10.63
C ASP A 679 -40.69 -40.50 -11.61
N LYS A 680 -39.65 -41.02 -12.27
CA LYS A 680 -39.74 -42.24 -13.10
C LYS A 680 -40.12 -43.48 -12.27
N ALA A 681 -39.54 -43.66 -11.10
CA ALA A 681 -39.83 -44.79 -10.21
C ALA A 681 -41.25 -44.74 -9.64
N THR A 682 -41.78 -43.55 -9.33
CA THR A 682 -43.17 -43.38 -8.87
C THR A 682 -44.18 -43.50 -10.02
N ALA A 683 -43.85 -43.02 -11.22
CA ALA A 683 -44.64 -43.28 -12.43
C ALA A 683 -44.68 -44.78 -12.78
N LEU A 684 -43.55 -45.49 -12.68
CA LEU A 684 -43.48 -46.95 -12.83
C LEU A 684 -44.28 -47.67 -11.73
N ALA A 685 -44.23 -47.21 -10.48
CA ALA A 685 -45.05 -47.78 -9.40
C ALA A 685 -46.55 -47.60 -9.68
N GLY A 686 -46.98 -46.42 -10.14
CA GLY A 686 -48.35 -46.17 -10.57
C GLY A 686 -48.77 -47.07 -11.73
N ALA A 687 -47.93 -47.18 -12.78
CA ALA A 687 -48.17 -48.09 -13.90
C ALA A 687 -48.18 -49.57 -13.47
N HIS A 688 -47.45 -49.97 -12.43
CA HIS A 688 -47.54 -51.30 -11.84
C HIS A 688 -48.82 -51.50 -11.03
N GLU A 689 -49.33 -50.49 -10.30
CA GLU A 689 -50.64 -50.56 -9.63
C GLU A 689 -51.79 -50.64 -10.65
N GLU A 690 -51.72 -49.86 -11.73
CA GLU A 690 -52.67 -49.95 -12.87
C GLU A 690 -52.58 -51.32 -13.55
N ALA A 691 -51.37 -51.81 -13.87
CA ALA A 691 -51.19 -53.14 -14.45
C ALA A 691 -51.67 -54.27 -13.51
N LEU A 692 -51.57 -54.12 -12.18
CA LEU A 692 -52.13 -55.07 -11.22
C LEU A 692 -53.66 -55.01 -11.16
N ALA A 693 -54.27 -53.85 -11.38
CA ALA A 693 -55.71 -53.71 -11.54
C ALA A 693 -56.19 -54.34 -12.86
N ASP A 694 -55.48 -54.09 -13.96
CA ASP A 694 -55.73 -54.70 -15.28
C ASP A 694 -55.54 -56.22 -15.25
N ILE A 695 -54.54 -56.74 -14.51
CA ILE A 695 -54.38 -58.18 -14.28
C ILE A 695 -55.58 -58.75 -13.52
N GLN A 696 -56.10 -58.05 -12.50
CA GLN A 696 -57.32 -58.49 -11.80
C GLN A 696 -58.59 -58.42 -12.67
N GLU A 697 -58.70 -57.42 -13.56
CA GLU A 697 -59.75 -57.37 -14.59
C GLU A 697 -59.58 -58.51 -15.60
N ALA A 698 -58.36 -58.78 -16.05
CA ALA A 698 -58.01 -59.88 -16.93
C ALA A 698 -58.23 -61.26 -16.28
N GLU A 699 -58.07 -61.40 -14.97
CA GLU A 699 -58.44 -62.61 -14.21
C GLU A 699 -59.97 -62.77 -14.12
N ARG A 700 -60.72 -61.68 -13.90
CA ARG A 700 -62.20 -61.70 -13.98
C ARG A 700 -62.69 -62.05 -15.39
N LEU A 701 -61.99 -61.61 -16.43
CA LEU A 701 -62.27 -61.95 -17.82
C LEU A 701 -61.83 -63.38 -18.16
N ARG A 702 -60.67 -63.84 -17.69
CA ARG A 702 -60.21 -65.24 -17.81
C ARG A 702 -61.16 -66.21 -17.10
N ALA A 703 -61.70 -65.86 -15.94
CA ALA A 703 -62.73 -66.64 -15.27
C ALA A 703 -64.01 -66.76 -16.13
N ARG A 704 -64.46 -65.67 -16.76
CA ARG A 704 -65.60 -65.66 -17.71
C ARG A 704 -65.30 -66.41 -19.01
N LEU A 705 -64.06 -66.36 -19.50
CA LEU A 705 -63.61 -67.07 -20.72
C LEU A 705 -63.36 -68.55 -20.47
N ALA A 706 -63.00 -68.95 -19.25
CA ALA A 706 -62.97 -70.35 -18.83
C ALA A 706 -64.39 -70.97 -18.72
N GLU A 707 -65.42 -70.13 -18.61
CA GLU A 707 -66.83 -70.52 -18.78
C GLU A 707 -67.28 -70.52 -20.27
N GLU A 708 -66.46 -70.02 -21.21
CA GLU A 708 -66.75 -70.11 -22.65
C GLU A 708 -66.12 -71.37 -23.29
N PRO A 709 -66.91 -72.24 -23.94
CA PRO A 709 -66.44 -73.52 -24.49
C PRO A 709 -65.57 -73.40 -25.75
N LEU A 710 -65.14 -72.18 -26.13
CA LEU A 710 -64.21 -71.96 -27.23
C LEU A 710 -62.76 -71.80 -26.75
N ALA A 711 -62.54 -71.21 -25.57
CA ALA A 711 -61.20 -71.09 -24.98
C ALA A 711 -60.69 -72.44 -24.46
N GLN A 712 -61.59 -73.24 -23.88
CA GLN A 712 -61.28 -74.57 -23.36
C GLN A 712 -60.74 -75.51 -24.45
N ALA A 713 -61.22 -75.38 -25.69
CA ALA A 713 -60.77 -76.17 -26.85
C ALA A 713 -59.40 -75.72 -27.44
N LEU A 714 -58.79 -74.65 -26.92
CA LEU A 714 -57.46 -74.17 -27.33
C LEU A 714 -56.41 -74.27 -26.20
N LEU A 715 -56.82 -74.66 -24.99
CA LEU A 715 -55.95 -74.78 -23.80
C LEU A 715 -55.61 -76.23 -23.42
N ASP A 716 -56.33 -77.24 -23.95
CA ASP A 716 -56.09 -78.64 -23.60
C ASP A 716 -54.83 -79.24 -24.27
N ASP A 717 -54.50 -78.84 -25.51
CA ASP A 717 -53.33 -79.36 -26.27
C ASP A 717 -52.01 -78.63 -25.93
N ASN A 718 -51.51 -78.88 -24.72
CA ASN A 718 -50.32 -78.26 -24.11
C ASN A 718 -48.96 -78.56 -24.78
N ASN A 719 -48.93 -79.13 -25.99
CA ASN A 719 -47.70 -79.63 -26.62
C ASN A 719 -46.91 -78.57 -27.42
N THR A 720 -47.56 -77.50 -27.91
CA THR A 720 -46.92 -76.53 -28.83
C THR A 720 -45.95 -75.57 -28.15
N PHE A 721 -46.18 -75.22 -26.87
CA PHE A 721 -45.39 -74.20 -26.16
C PHE A 721 -44.28 -74.74 -25.25
N GLN A 722 -44.16 -76.07 -25.06
CA GLN A 722 -43.15 -76.65 -24.16
C GLN A 722 -41.70 -76.35 -24.57
N GLY A 723 -41.43 -76.15 -25.87
CA GLY A 723 -40.09 -75.84 -26.39
C GLY A 723 -39.46 -74.55 -25.86
N LEU A 724 -40.27 -73.59 -25.40
CA LEU A 724 -39.77 -72.32 -24.85
C LEU A 724 -39.28 -72.43 -23.39
N GLY A 725 -39.68 -73.46 -22.64
CA GLY A 725 -39.26 -73.64 -21.24
C GLY A 725 -37.74 -73.69 -21.06
N PRO A 726 -37.02 -74.61 -21.75
CA PRO A 726 -35.56 -74.70 -21.68
C PRO A 726 -34.81 -73.48 -22.23
N VAL A 727 -35.46 -72.61 -22.99
CA VAL A 727 -34.91 -71.32 -23.45
C VAL A 727 -35.00 -70.31 -22.29
N LEU A 728 -36.16 -70.19 -21.65
CA LEU A 728 -36.40 -69.29 -20.52
C LEU A 728 -35.57 -69.64 -19.28
N GLU A 729 -35.37 -70.93 -18.97
CA GLU A 729 -34.49 -71.37 -17.87
C GLU A 729 -33.01 -70.97 -18.10
N ARG A 730 -32.52 -71.03 -19.34
CA ARG A 730 -31.17 -70.56 -19.71
C ARG A 730 -31.05 -69.04 -19.58
N LEU A 731 -32.07 -68.29 -19.99
CA LEU A 731 -32.14 -66.83 -19.83
C LEU A 731 -32.11 -66.40 -18.36
N GLU A 732 -32.90 -67.06 -17.51
CA GLU A 732 -32.89 -66.79 -16.07
C GLU A 732 -31.53 -67.15 -15.43
N HIS A 733 -30.89 -68.24 -15.87
CA HIS A 733 -29.55 -68.57 -15.40
C HIS A 733 -28.51 -67.51 -15.82
N ALA A 734 -28.52 -67.04 -17.07
CA ALA A 734 -27.65 -65.95 -17.53
C ALA A 734 -27.86 -64.65 -16.72
N ARG A 735 -29.11 -64.30 -16.44
CA ARG A 735 -29.49 -63.17 -15.58
C ARG A 735 -28.98 -63.35 -14.14
N SER A 736 -29.05 -64.56 -13.59
CA SER A 736 -28.53 -64.88 -12.24
C SER A 736 -27.01 -64.76 -12.11
N LEU A 737 -26.27 -64.87 -13.23
CA LEU A 737 -24.82 -64.70 -13.29
C LEU A 737 -24.40 -63.23 -13.47
N GLY A 738 -25.35 -62.29 -13.57
CA GLY A 738 -25.07 -60.86 -13.70
C GLY A 738 -24.64 -60.40 -15.10
N TYR A 739 -24.94 -61.18 -16.15
CA TYR A 739 -24.75 -60.75 -17.53
C TYR A 739 -25.99 -60.03 -18.08
N SER A 740 -25.75 -59.11 -19.00
CA SER A 740 -26.81 -58.35 -19.68
C SER A 740 -27.60 -59.24 -20.64
N VAL A 741 -28.89 -59.46 -20.34
CA VAL A 741 -29.81 -60.29 -21.13
C VAL A 741 -30.64 -59.45 -22.13
N THR A 742 -30.39 -58.13 -22.21
CA THR A 742 -31.18 -57.16 -23.00
C THR A 742 -31.45 -57.57 -24.44
N MET A 743 -30.41 -57.95 -25.20
CA MET A 743 -30.58 -58.43 -26.57
C MET A 743 -31.47 -59.68 -26.66
N LEU A 744 -31.35 -60.62 -25.71
CA LEU A 744 -32.14 -61.85 -25.71
C LEU A 744 -33.58 -61.64 -25.24
N ASP A 745 -33.82 -60.75 -24.29
CA ASP A 745 -35.18 -60.35 -23.90
C ASP A 745 -35.90 -59.67 -25.10
N ARG A 746 -35.19 -58.85 -25.89
CA ARG A 746 -35.70 -58.31 -27.17
C ARG A 746 -35.86 -59.39 -28.25
N ALA A 747 -35.03 -60.44 -28.28
CA ALA A 747 -35.20 -61.58 -29.18
C ALA A 747 -36.44 -62.41 -28.82
N VAL A 748 -36.72 -62.62 -27.53
CA VAL A 748 -37.95 -63.27 -27.05
C VAL A 748 -39.19 -62.40 -27.32
N GLU A 749 -39.09 -61.08 -27.17
CA GLU A 749 -40.16 -60.17 -27.58
C GLU A 749 -40.43 -60.29 -29.09
N ARG A 750 -39.38 -60.28 -29.92
CA ARG A 750 -39.53 -60.42 -31.38
C ARG A 750 -40.09 -61.78 -31.78
N ALA A 751 -39.67 -62.85 -31.11
CA ALA A 751 -40.22 -64.19 -31.26
C ALA A 751 -41.74 -64.19 -31.02
N LEU A 752 -42.20 -63.56 -29.93
CA LEU A 752 -43.63 -63.44 -29.61
C LEU A 752 -44.38 -62.57 -30.63
N GLN A 753 -43.76 -61.49 -31.13
CA GLN A 753 -44.34 -60.69 -32.23
C GLN A 753 -44.52 -61.51 -33.51
N VAL A 754 -43.51 -62.29 -33.94
CA VAL A 754 -43.59 -63.15 -35.13
C VAL A 754 -44.67 -64.24 -34.95
N ILE A 755 -44.72 -64.88 -33.78
CA ILE A 755 -45.76 -65.85 -33.42
C ILE A 755 -47.15 -65.21 -33.53
N GLN A 756 -47.37 -64.04 -32.91
CA GLN A 756 -48.63 -63.30 -32.98
C GLN A 756 -48.99 -62.90 -34.42
N GLY A 757 -48.03 -62.42 -35.21
CA GLY A 757 -48.23 -62.11 -36.63
C GLY A 757 -48.70 -63.31 -37.46
N THR A 758 -48.22 -64.52 -37.13
CA THR A 758 -48.69 -65.76 -37.80
C THR A 758 -50.11 -66.13 -37.38
N VAL A 759 -50.49 -65.92 -36.11
CA VAL A 759 -51.89 -66.05 -35.64
C VAL A 759 -52.80 -65.06 -36.37
N ASP A 760 -52.40 -63.78 -36.46
CA ASP A 760 -53.18 -62.73 -37.11
C ASP A 760 -53.32 -62.95 -38.62
N HIS A 761 -52.29 -63.47 -39.30
CA HIS A 761 -52.36 -63.84 -40.72
C HIS A 761 -53.35 -65.01 -40.94
N VAL A 762 -53.31 -66.04 -40.11
CA VAL A 762 -54.24 -67.18 -40.17
C VAL A 762 -55.67 -66.74 -39.81
N ALA A 763 -55.84 -65.79 -38.89
CA ALA A 763 -57.12 -65.18 -38.52
C ALA A 763 -57.67 -64.19 -39.57
N ALA A 764 -56.81 -63.57 -40.38
CA ALA A 764 -57.19 -62.72 -41.51
C ALA A 764 -57.62 -63.54 -42.73
N THR A 765 -56.93 -64.66 -43.01
CA THR A 765 -57.20 -65.61 -44.11
C THR A 765 -58.69 -65.93 -44.36
N PRO A 766 -59.56 -66.22 -43.35
CA PRO A 766 -60.98 -66.50 -43.59
C PRO A 766 -61.78 -65.36 -44.27
N ARG A 767 -61.31 -64.11 -44.25
CA ARG A 767 -61.93 -63.00 -44.99
C ARG A 767 -61.87 -63.15 -46.51
N HIS A 768 -60.99 -64.03 -47.02
CA HIS A 768 -60.70 -64.17 -48.45
C HIS A 768 -61.24 -65.46 -49.08
N LEU A 769 -61.77 -66.40 -48.29
CA LEU A 769 -62.29 -67.67 -48.80
C LEU A 769 -63.71 -67.57 -49.40
N LEU A 770 -64.54 -66.67 -48.87
CA LEU A 770 -65.83 -66.25 -49.44
C LEU A 770 -66.05 -64.77 -49.07
N SER A 771 -66.59 -63.96 -49.98
CA SER A 771 -66.91 -62.56 -49.65
C SER A 771 -68.02 -62.48 -48.61
N SER A 772 -68.05 -61.38 -47.84
CA SER A 772 -69.11 -61.08 -46.88
C SER A 772 -70.51 -61.05 -47.53
N GLU A 773 -70.58 -60.63 -48.80
CA GLU A 773 -71.81 -60.67 -49.61
C GLU A 773 -72.28 -62.11 -49.89
N VAL A 774 -71.35 -63.02 -50.24
CA VAL A 774 -71.68 -64.45 -50.46
C VAL A 774 -72.08 -65.13 -49.15
N MET A 775 -71.40 -64.83 -48.03
CA MET A 775 -71.77 -65.36 -46.72
C MET A 775 -73.14 -64.87 -46.26
N THR A 776 -73.45 -63.57 -46.38
CA THR A 776 -74.78 -63.03 -46.03
C THR A 776 -75.89 -63.52 -46.97
N LEU A 777 -75.57 -63.86 -48.23
CA LEU A 777 -76.48 -64.58 -49.14
C LEU A 777 -76.76 -66.01 -48.68
N LEU A 778 -75.71 -66.78 -48.36
CA LEU A 778 -75.83 -68.15 -47.86
C LEU A 778 -76.65 -68.21 -46.56
N GLU A 779 -76.42 -67.27 -45.64
CA GLU A 779 -77.15 -67.16 -44.38
C GLU A 779 -78.63 -66.83 -44.57
N ARG A 780 -78.97 -66.02 -45.60
CA ARG A 780 -80.35 -65.73 -45.98
C ARG A 780 -81.06 -66.88 -46.70
N GLN A 781 -80.35 -67.66 -47.52
CA GLN A 781 -80.97 -68.68 -48.36
C GLN A 781 -80.99 -70.07 -47.72
N VAL A 782 -79.87 -70.50 -47.13
CA VAL A 782 -79.71 -71.86 -46.56
C VAL A 782 -78.83 -71.78 -45.29
N PRO A 783 -79.41 -71.37 -44.14
CA PRO A 783 -78.65 -71.16 -42.91
C PRO A 783 -77.94 -72.43 -42.39
N GLN A 784 -78.43 -73.61 -42.74
CA GLN A 784 -77.79 -74.90 -42.41
C GLN A 784 -76.45 -75.08 -43.14
N THR A 785 -76.37 -74.77 -44.43
CA THR A 785 -75.09 -74.82 -45.16
C THR A 785 -74.21 -73.63 -44.82
N ALA A 786 -74.76 -72.46 -44.49
CA ALA A 786 -73.97 -71.36 -43.93
C ALA A 786 -73.32 -71.76 -42.59
N GLY A 787 -74.04 -72.47 -41.71
CA GLY A 787 -73.49 -73.07 -40.49
C GLY A 787 -72.39 -74.09 -40.78
N ALA A 788 -72.59 -74.99 -41.74
CA ALA A 788 -71.58 -75.97 -42.14
C ALA A 788 -70.34 -75.32 -42.78
N VAL A 789 -70.52 -74.28 -43.61
CA VAL A 789 -69.43 -73.51 -44.24
C VAL A 789 -68.68 -72.69 -43.20
N ARG A 790 -69.34 -72.06 -42.22
CA ARG A 790 -68.70 -71.43 -41.05
C ARG A 790 -67.93 -72.47 -40.23
N GLY A 791 -68.48 -73.67 -40.05
CA GLY A 791 -67.83 -74.79 -39.37
C GLY A 791 -66.56 -75.28 -40.07
N LEU A 792 -66.62 -75.49 -41.39
CA LEU A 792 -65.48 -75.87 -42.22
C LEU A 792 -64.46 -74.73 -42.36
N ALA A 793 -64.90 -73.47 -42.42
CA ALA A 793 -64.01 -72.31 -42.40
C ALA A 793 -63.26 -72.26 -41.07
N ARG A 794 -63.97 -72.35 -39.93
CA ARG A 794 -63.37 -72.39 -38.58
C ARG A 794 -62.43 -73.59 -38.41
N TRP A 795 -62.83 -74.78 -38.85
CA TRP A 795 -61.95 -75.96 -38.82
C TRP A 795 -60.72 -75.80 -39.73
N SER A 796 -60.85 -75.19 -40.91
CA SER A 796 -59.70 -74.93 -41.79
C SER A 796 -58.76 -73.85 -41.24
N VAL A 797 -59.28 -72.89 -40.48
CA VAL A 797 -58.51 -71.87 -39.76
C VAL A 797 -57.81 -72.50 -38.57
N GLN A 798 -58.52 -73.29 -37.77
CA GLN A 798 -57.95 -74.08 -36.67
C GLN A 798 -56.84 -75.01 -37.17
N GLN A 799 -57.08 -75.82 -38.21
CA GLN A 799 -56.08 -76.76 -38.74
C GLN A 799 -54.86 -76.04 -39.34
N ARG A 800 -55.05 -74.88 -40.00
CA ARG A 800 -53.93 -74.03 -40.44
C ARG A 800 -53.21 -73.37 -39.28
N LEU A 801 -53.92 -72.98 -38.22
CA LEU A 801 -53.32 -72.40 -37.02
C LEU A 801 -52.48 -73.45 -36.31
N GLU A 802 -53.04 -74.62 -36.00
CA GLU A 802 -52.32 -75.77 -35.42
C GLU A 802 -51.06 -76.13 -36.22
N GLN A 803 -51.15 -76.19 -37.55
CA GLN A 803 -49.98 -76.50 -38.39
C GLN A 803 -49.00 -75.32 -38.48
N GLN A 804 -49.43 -74.14 -38.93
CA GLN A 804 -48.52 -73.03 -39.23
C GLN A 804 -47.97 -72.39 -37.95
N LEU A 805 -48.74 -72.33 -36.85
CA LEU A 805 -48.23 -71.93 -35.53
C LEU A 805 -47.27 -72.99 -34.96
N GLY A 806 -47.56 -74.28 -35.18
CA GLY A 806 -46.64 -75.36 -34.80
C GLY A 806 -45.31 -75.27 -35.55
N GLU A 807 -45.35 -75.00 -36.85
CA GLU A 807 -44.15 -74.79 -37.68
C GLU A 807 -43.40 -73.50 -37.26
N THR A 808 -44.08 -72.36 -37.10
CA THR A 808 -43.42 -71.09 -36.76
C THR A 808 -42.87 -71.07 -35.34
N VAL A 809 -43.58 -71.60 -34.34
CA VAL A 809 -43.08 -71.73 -32.95
C VAL A 809 -41.85 -72.64 -32.90
N ASN A 810 -41.85 -73.77 -33.62
CA ASN A 810 -40.66 -74.65 -33.67
C ASN A 810 -39.45 -73.95 -34.29
N HIS A 811 -39.62 -73.23 -35.39
CA HIS A 811 -38.51 -72.46 -35.99
C HIS A 811 -38.02 -71.33 -35.09
N VAL A 812 -38.94 -70.60 -34.45
CA VAL A 812 -38.62 -69.52 -33.51
C VAL A 812 -37.92 -70.03 -32.24
N VAL A 813 -38.27 -71.23 -31.73
CA VAL A 813 -37.51 -71.90 -30.66
C VAL A 813 -36.09 -72.20 -31.12
N ILE A 814 -35.92 -72.79 -32.32
CA ILE A 814 -34.59 -73.11 -32.89
C ILE A 814 -33.74 -71.84 -33.05
N ASP A 815 -34.32 -70.73 -33.51
CA ASP A 815 -33.63 -69.44 -33.61
C ASP A 815 -33.15 -68.94 -32.25
N LEU A 816 -34.01 -68.98 -31.22
CA LEU A 816 -33.65 -68.58 -29.86
C LEU A 816 -32.59 -69.50 -29.23
N GLU A 817 -32.58 -70.79 -29.57
CA GLU A 817 -31.50 -71.71 -29.15
C GLU A 817 -30.16 -71.38 -29.81
N HIS A 818 -30.13 -71.04 -31.11
CA HIS A 818 -28.89 -70.60 -31.76
C HIS A 818 -28.38 -69.25 -31.22
N LEU A 819 -29.28 -68.33 -30.90
CA LEU A 819 -28.95 -67.06 -30.24
C LEU A 819 -28.39 -67.29 -28.83
N LEU A 820 -28.96 -68.23 -28.07
CA LEU A 820 -28.43 -68.64 -26.77
C LEU A 820 -27.05 -69.31 -26.87
N GLU A 821 -26.82 -70.16 -27.87
CA GLU A 821 -25.50 -70.78 -28.06
C GLU A 821 -24.41 -69.74 -28.39
N ASP A 822 -24.68 -68.78 -29.29
CA ASP A 822 -23.73 -67.70 -29.59
C ASP A 822 -23.53 -66.77 -28.38
N TYR A 823 -24.57 -66.53 -27.58
CA TYR A 823 -24.50 -65.77 -26.33
C TYR A 823 -23.68 -66.49 -25.26
N ASP A 824 -23.86 -67.79 -25.03
CA ASP A 824 -23.05 -68.57 -24.07
C ASP A 824 -21.58 -68.62 -24.51
N ARG A 825 -21.31 -68.76 -25.81
CA ARG A 825 -19.95 -68.63 -26.37
C ARG A 825 -19.38 -67.24 -26.08
N SER A 826 -20.14 -66.17 -26.27
CA SER A 826 -19.71 -64.80 -25.94
C SER A 826 -19.36 -64.63 -24.46
N ILE A 827 -20.11 -65.23 -23.52
CA ILE A 827 -19.78 -65.22 -22.08
C ILE A 827 -18.43 -65.89 -21.81
N THR A 828 -18.13 -67.03 -22.45
CA THR A 828 -16.82 -67.69 -22.28
C THR A 828 -15.67 -66.84 -22.82
N MET A 829 -15.89 -66.09 -23.89
CA MET A 829 -14.88 -65.21 -24.50
C MET A 829 -14.71 -63.91 -23.70
N LEU A 830 -15.79 -63.30 -23.17
CA LEU A 830 -15.70 -62.18 -22.23
C LEU A 830 -14.87 -62.52 -21.00
N ARG A 831 -15.03 -63.74 -20.44
CA ARG A 831 -14.21 -64.21 -19.32
C ARG A 831 -12.72 -64.31 -19.69
N ARG A 832 -12.39 -64.66 -20.94
CA ARG A 832 -10.99 -64.63 -21.43
C ARG A 832 -10.50 -63.19 -21.59
N ILE A 833 -11.27 -62.32 -22.25
CA ILE A 833 -10.94 -60.92 -22.49
C ILE A 833 -10.71 -60.17 -21.17
N ARG A 834 -11.56 -60.39 -20.16
CA ARG A 834 -11.37 -59.83 -18.81
C ARG A 834 -10.05 -60.28 -18.18
N ASN A 835 -9.71 -61.57 -18.24
CA ASN A 835 -8.44 -62.08 -17.71
C ASN A 835 -7.22 -61.46 -18.42
N VAL A 836 -7.36 -61.10 -19.70
CA VAL A 836 -6.32 -60.38 -20.46
C VAL A 836 -6.24 -58.90 -20.03
N LEU A 837 -7.35 -58.21 -19.83
CA LEU A 837 -7.36 -56.86 -19.25
C LEU A 837 -6.71 -56.81 -17.86
N GLU A 838 -7.05 -57.76 -16.98
CA GLU A 838 -6.42 -57.90 -15.64
C GLU A 838 -4.92 -58.27 -15.69
N GLN A 839 -4.38 -58.65 -16.86
CA GLN A 839 -2.95 -58.85 -17.10
C GLN A 839 -2.30 -57.60 -17.71
N VAL A 840 -2.94 -56.97 -18.70
CA VAL A 840 -2.49 -55.74 -19.37
C VAL A 840 -2.43 -54.55 -18.40
N GLU A 841 -3.33 -54.46 -17.43
CA GLU A 841 -3.25 -53.48 -16.32
C GLU A 841 -1.93 -53.59 -15.54
N ARG A 842 -1.48 -54.83 -15.28
CA ARG A 842 -0.25 -55.10 -14.50
C ARG A 842 1.03 -54.83 -15.28
N LEU A 843 0.92 -54.67 -16.60
CA LEU A 843 2.02 -54.30 -17.49
C LEU A 843 2.11 -52.78 -17.69
N GLY A 844 1.24 -51.98 -17.05
CA GLY A 844 1.33 -50.52 -17.02
C GLY A 844 0.40 -49.77 -17.98
N ALA A 845 -0.47 -50.48 -18.71
CA ALA A 845 -1.45 -49.87 -19.61
C ALA A 845 -2.38 -48.87 -18.88
N PRO A 846 -2.92 -47.85 -19.57
CA PRO A 846 -3.73 -46.79 -18.96
C PRO A 846 -4.93 -47.35 -18.21
N SER A 847 -4.85 -47.31 -16.88
CA SER A 847 -5.82 -47.97 -16.00
C SER A 847 -7.25 -47.42 -16.13
N HIS A 848 -7.43 -46.19 -16.60
CA HIS A 848 -8.76 -45.64 -16.88
C HIS A 848 -9.43 -46.33 -18.09
N GLU A 849 -8.72 -46.53 -19.21
CA GLU A 849 -9.22 -47.30 -20.36
C GLU A 849 -9.46 -48.76 -19.99
N VAL A 850 -8.54 -49.37 -19.23
CA VAL A 850 -8.67 -50.76 -18.78
C VAL A 850 -9.89 -50.94 -17.87
N HIS A 851 -10.11 -50.04 -16.89
CA HIS A 851 -11.30 -50.07 -16.03
C HIS A 851 -12.59 -49.83 -16.81
N ALA A 852 -12.60 -48.94 -17.80
CA ALA A 852 -13.76 -48.69 -18.66
C ALA A 852 -14.15 -49.96 -19.47
N LEU A 853 -13.17 -50.66 -20.05
CA LEU A 853 -13.43 -51.92 -20.75
C LEU A 853 -13.83 -53.05 -19.77
N MET A 854 -13.19 -53.15 -18.59
CA MET A 854 -13.56 -54.14 -17.57
C MET A 854 -14.99 -53.93 -17.02
N ALA A 855 -15.44 -52.69 -16.86
CA ALA A 855 -16.82 -52.39 -16.44
C ALA A 855 -17.85 -52.88 -17.48
N ASN A 856 -17.52 -52.74 -18.77
CA ASN A 856 -18.39 -53.18 -19.87
C ASN A 856 -18.34 -54.71 -20.11
N CYS A 857 -17.39 -55.47 -19.52
CA CYS A 857 -17.30 -56.94 -19.63
C CYS A 857 -18.46 -57.75 -18.99
N GLN A 858 -19.52 -57.08 -18.53
CA GLN A 858 -20.80 -57.70 -18.13
C GLN A 858 -21.83 -57.73 -19.29
N ARG A 859 -21.55 -57.04 -20.41
CA ARG A 859 -22.42 -56.97 -21.60
C ARG A 859 -21.93 -57.89 -22.72
N PRO A 860 -22.48 -59.11 -22.86
CA PRO A 860 -22.16 -59.99 -23.98
C PRO A 860 -22.41 -59.34 -25.34
N GLU A 861 -23.43 -58.48 -25.47
CA GLU A 861 -23.71 -57.74 -26.71
C GLU A 861 -22.64 -56.67 -27.08
N ALA A 862 -21.68 -56.38 -26.20
CA ALA A 862 -20.52 -55.51 -26.45
C ALA A 862 -19.20 -56.27 -26.73
N LEU A 863 -19.22 -57.61 -26.80
CA LEU A 863 -18.03 -58.44 -27.05
C LEU A 863 -17.15 -57.97 -28.24
N PRO A 864 -17.70 -57.58 -29.42
CA PRO A 864 -16.86 -57.18 -30.55
C PRO A 864 -16.11 -55.85 -30.32
N SER A 865 -16.77 -54.83 -29.74
CA SER A 865 -16.12 -53.56 -29.43
C SER A 865 -15.12 -53.69 -28.28
N LEU A 866 -15.42 -54.55 -27.29
CA LEU A 866 -14.45 -54.94 -26.26
C LEU A 866 -13.22 -55.62 -26.86
N ALA A 867 -13.39 -56.57 -27.80
CA ALA A 867 -12.28 -57.23 -28.48
C ALA A 867 -11.41 -56.23 -29.28
N MET A 868 -12.02 -55.30 -30.02
CA MET A 868 -11.27 -54.25 -30.73
C MET A 868 -10.51 -53.33 -29.76
N GLY A 869 -11.15 -52.91 -28.65
CA GLY A 869 -10.52 -52.11 -27.60
C GLY A 869 -9.35 -52.83 -26.93
N THR A 870 -9.48 -54.12 -26.62
CA THR A 870 -8.38 -54.90 -26.03
C THR A 870 -7.25 -55.14 -27.01
N ARG A 871 -7.52 -55.41 -28.30
CA ARG A 871 -6.48 -55.49 -29.34
C ARG A 871 -5.64 -54.21 -29.38
N LYS A 872 -6.30 -53.04 -29.37
CA LYS A 872 -5.64 -51.72 -29.37
C LYS A 872 -4.78 -51.52 -28.12
N LEU A 873 -5.29 -51.82 -26.92
CA LEU A 873 -4.50 -51.70 -25.68
C LEU A 873 -3.30 -52.65 -25.65
N ILE A 874 -3.45 -53.89 -26.12
CA ILE A 874 -2.33 -54.83 -26.22
C ILE A 874 -1.29 -54.33 -27.23
N GLN A 875 -1.73 -53.77 -28.37
CA GLN A 875 -0.83 -53.20 -29.37
C GLN A 875 -0.05 -51.99 -28.82
N VAL A 876 -0.71 -51.04 -28.14
CA VAL A 876 -0.01 -49.90 -27.52
C VAL A 876 1.00 -50.38 -26.48
N ALA A 877 0.62 -51.33 -25.62
CA ALA A 877 1.55 -51.92 -24.65
C ALA A 877 2.72 -52.67 -25.33
N LEU A 878 2.50 -53.28 -26.50
CA LEU A 878 3.54 -53.95 -27.29
C LEU A 878 4.51 -52.93 -27.91
N ASP A 879 3.98 -51.83 -28.48
CA ASP A 879 4.76 -50.74 -29.05
C ASP A 879 5.62 -50.04 -27.96
N ASP A 880 5.05 -49.78 -26.78
CA ASP A 880 5.76 -49.25 -25.60
C ASP A 880 6.86 -50.22 -25.11
N ILE A 881 6.56 -51.53 -25.03
CA ILE A 881 7.54 -52.56 -24.62
C ILE A 881 8.69 -52.67 -25.63
N TYR A 882 8.42 -52.57 -26.94
CA TYR A 882 9.49 -52.55 -27.95
C TYR A 882 10.32 -51.26 -27.87
N LEU A 883 9.68 -50.10 -27.68
CA LEU A 883 10.39 -48.82 -27.48
C LEU A 883 11.27 -48.83 -26.22
N GLU A 884 10.84 -49.50 -25.14
CA GLU A 884 11.65 -49.66 -23.93
C GLU A 884 12.75 -50.73 -24.07
N ALA A 885 12.49 -51.83 -24.80
CA ALA A 885 13.49 -52.86 -25.05
C ALA A 885 14.68 -52.33 -25.86
N ASP A 886 14.44 -51.49 -26.88
CA ASP A 886 15.49 -50.81 -27.68
C ASP A 886 16.35 -49.83 -26.86
N GLN A 887 15.90 -49.40 -25.67
CA GLN A 887 16.61 -48.47 -24.79
C GLN A 887 17.40 -49.15 -23.66
N ARG A 888 17.23 -50.45 -23.42
CA ARG A 888 17.83 -51.16 -22.28
C ARG A 888 18.99 -52.09 -22.67
N ASP A 889 19.86 -52.37 -21.71
CA ASP A 889 20.92 -53.36 -21.88
C ASP A 889 20.34 -54.76 -22.13
N ALA A 890 21.00 -55.53 -23.01
CA ALA A 890 20.51 -56.79 -23.57
C ALA A 890 20.23 -57.93 -22.55
N GLY A 891 20.54 -57.74 -21.26
CA GLY A 891 20.15 -58.64 -20.19
C GLY A 891 18.74 -58.39 -19.64
N GLU A 892 18.27 -57.14 -19.67
CA GLU A 892 16.92 -56.77 -19.21
C GLU A 892 15.89 -56.85 -20.34
N ALA A 893 16.31 -56.55 -21.58
CA ALA A 893 15.47 -56.69 -22.77
C ALA A 893 14.89 -58.11 -22.95
N ILE A 894 15.60 -59.16 -22.51
CA ILE A 894 15.12 -60.56 -22.57
C ILE A 894 13.85 -60.77 -21.72
N GLY A 895 13.74 -60.09 -20.58
CA GLY A 895 12.54 -60.15 -19.74
C GLY A 895 11.33 -59.46 -20.40
N LEU A 896 11.60 -58.41 -21.18
CA LEU A 896 10.60 -57.71 -21.98
C LEU A 896 10.19 -58.53 -23.23
N GLU A 897 11.14 -59.22 -23.87
CA GLU A 897 10.89 -60.14 -25.00
C GLU A 897 9.94 -61.28 -24.61
N GLU A 898 10.12 -61.88 -23.42
CA GLU A 898 9.19 -62.91 -22.91
C GLU A 898 7.76 -62.34 -22.71
N THR A 899 7.62 -61.10 -22.22
CA THR A 899 6.29 -60.46 -22.08
C THR A 899 5.67 -60.05 -23.42
N ALA A 900 6.46 -59.48 -24.34
CA ALA A 900 6.01 -59.10 -25.68
C ALA A 900 5.45 -60.32 -26.42
N ARG A 901 6.17 -61.44 -26.38
CA ARG A 901 5.73 -62.70 -26.99
C ARG A 901 4.41 -63.24 -26.43
N VAL A 902 4.13 -63.05 -25.13
CA VAL A 902 2.84 -63.42 -24.53
C VAL A 902 1.72 -62.49 -25.03
N LEU A 903 2.00 -61.19 -25.18
CA LEU A 903 1.05 -60.23 -25.77
C LEU A 903 0.77 -60.52 -27.25
N GLU A 904 1.78 -60.88 -28.04
CA GLU A 904 1.62 -61.35 -29.42
C GLU A 904 0.78 -62.63 -29.49
N GLU A 905 1.02 -63.62 -28.62
CA GLU A 905 0.19 -64.82 -28.58
C GLU A 905 -1.27 -64.46 -28.25
N LEU A 906 -1.50 -63.54 -27.32
CA LEU A 906 -2.85 -63.05 -26.99
C LEU A 906 -3.52 -62.31 -28.15
N ILE A 907 -2.79 -61.48 -28.93
CA ILE A 907 -3.31 -60.89 -30.18
C ILE A 907 -3.69 -61.99 -31.16
N THR A 908 -2.81 -62.97 -31.43
CA THR A 908 -3.13 -64.04 -32.40
C THR A 908 -4.30 -64.92 -31.95
N GLN A 909 -4.48 -65.15 -30.64
CA GLN A 909 -5.65 -65.85 -30.11
C GLN A 909 -6.94 -65.01 -30.21
N LEU A 910 -6.84 -63.68 -30.09
CA LEU A 910 -7.96 -62.75 -30.23
C LEU A 910 -8.37 -62.61 -31.71
N ASP A 911 -7.41 -62.51 -32.62
CA ASP A 911 -7.67 -62.41 -34.06
C ASP A 911 -8.17 -63.73 -34.65
N ALA A 912 -7.69 -64.87 -34.15
CA ALA A 912 -8.24 -66.19 -34.48
C ALA A 912 -9.71 -66.38 -34.04
N SER A 913 -10.28 -65.48 -33.23
CA SER A 913 -11.72 -65.48 -32.92
C SER A 913 -12.61 -64.84 -33.99
N GLY A 914 -12.03 -64.07 -34.93
CA GLY A 914 -12.77 -63.36 -35.97
C GLY A 914 -13.63 -62.19 -35.48
N LEU A 915 -13.37 -61.68 -34.26
CA LEU A 915 -14.09 -60.55 -33.65
C LEU A 915 -13.43 -59.18 -33.90
N THR A 916 -12.14 -59.17 -34.25
CA THR A 916 -11.32 -57.96 -34.40
C THR A 916 -11.20 -57.47 -35.85
N ASP A 917 -11.30 -58.37 -36.83
CA ASP A 917 -11.14 -58.05 -38.26
C ASP A 917 -12.49 -58.05 -38.99
N GLY A 918 -13.13 -56.87 -39.01
CA GLY A 918 -14.33 -56.60 -39.80
C GLY A 918 -15.66 -56.80 -39.06
N ARG A 919 -16.73 -57.08 -39.81
CA ARG A 919 -18.08 -57.27 -39.22
C ARG A 919 -18.21 -58.69 -38.63
N PRO A 920 -18.53 -58.84 -37.33
CA PRO A 920 -18.68 -60.14 -36.69
C PRO A 920 -19.85 -60.92 -37.31
N ARG A 921 -19.73 -62.26 -37.30
CA ARG A 921 -20.69 -63.19 -37.91
C ARG A 921 -21.19 -64.20 -36.88
N GLY A 922 -22.49 -64.48 -36.91
CA GLY A 922 -23.20 -65.33 -35.95
C GLY A 922 -24.66 -64.90 -35.89
N SER A 923 -25.55 -65.74 -35.37
CA SER A 923 -26.99 -65.43 -35.28
C SER A 923 -27.23 -64.16 -34.46
N MET A 924 -26.46 -64.04 -33.38
CA MET A 924 -26.42 -62.94 -32.41
C MET A 924 -26.09 -61.58 -33.03
N TRP A 925 -24.98 -61.49 -33.76
CA TRP A 925 -24.49 -60.24 -34.38
C TRP A 925 -25.31 -59.81 -35.58
N ASP A 926 -25.96 -60.77 -36.22
CA ASP A 926 -26.93 -60.53 -37.28
C ASP A 926 -28.23 -59.95 -36.69
N PHE A 927 -28.78 -60.56 -35.63
CA PHE A 927 -29.97 -60.06 -34.93
C PHE A 927 -29.75 -58.67 -34.31
N GLN A 928 -28.59 -58.43 -33.68
CA GLN A 928 -28.25 -57.11 -33.13
C GLN A 928 -28.27 -56.00 -34.19
N ARG A 929 -28.00 -56.33 -35.46
CA ARG A 929 -27.85 -55.37 -36.56
C ARG A 929 -29.16 -55.03 -37.29
N ASP A 930 -30.09 -55.97 -37.40
CA ASP A 930 -31.37 -55.75 -38.13
C ASP A 930 -32.64 -56.04 -37.32
N GLY A 931 -32.53 -56.57 -36.10
CA GLY A 931 -33.65 -56.92 -35.24
C GLY A 931 -34.52 -58.09 -35.75
N LEU A 932 -34.09 -58.79 -36.80
CA LEU A 932 -34.82 -59.90 -37.41
C LEU A 932 -34.25 -61.25 -36.98
N LEU A 933 -35.13 -62.15 -36.55
CA LEU A 933 -34.78 -63.55 -36.29
C LEU A 933 -34.42 -64.27 -37.62
N PRO A 934 -33.49 -65.26 -37.62
CA PRO A 934 -33.11 -65.98 -38.84
C PRO A 934 -34.29 -66.53 -39.66
N PHE A 935 -35.29 -67.15 -39.02
CA PHE A 935 -36.52 -67.62 -39.65
C PHE A 935 -37.32 -66.48 -40.30
N GLU A 936 -37.41 -65.31 -39.66
CA GLU A 936 -38.07 -64.14 -40.25
C GLU A 936 -37.26 -63.58 -41.44
N ARG A 937 -35.93 -63.59 -41.35
CA ARG A 937 -35.04 -63.12 -42.43
C ARG A 937 -35.08 -64.03 -43.66
N GLU A 938 -35.20 -65.34 -43.49
CA GLU A 938 -35.12 -66.32 -44.59
C GLU A 938 -36.48 -66.82 -45.12
N SER A 939 -37.47 -67.04 -44.25
CA SER A 939 -38.74 -67.69 -44.65
C SER A 939 -39.90 -66.72 -44.94
N ILE A 940 -39.96 -65.58 -44.22
CA ILE A 940 -41.07 -64.63 -44.32
C ILE A 940 -40.76 -63.60 -45.42
N PRO A 941 -41.60 -63.43 -46.46
CA PRO A 941 -41.40 -62.40 -47.48
C PRO A 941 -41.39 -60.99 -46.87
N ALA A 942 -40.55 -60.08 -47.37
CA ALA A 942 -40.37 -58.75 -46.78
C ALA A 942 -41.68 -57.93 -46.66
N GLU A 943 -42.63 -58.11 -47.58
CA GLU A 943 -43.97 -57.47 -47.56
C GLU A 943 -44.89 -57.97 -46.43
N GLN A 944 -44.53 -59.07 -45.76
CA GLN A 944 -45.31 -59.73 -44.70
C GLN A 944 -44.63 -59.68 -43.33
N ARG A 945 -43.43 -59.08 -43.24
CA ARG A 945 -42.71 -58.90 -41.96
C ARG A 945 -43.37 -57.78 -41.16
N ILE A 946 -43.33 -57.92 -39.84
CA ILE A 946 -43.68 -56.83 -38.93
C ILE A 946 -42.53 -55.82 -39.01
N PRO A 947 -42.75 -54.48 -39.05
CA PRO A 947 -41.64 -53.54 -38.94
C PRO A 947 -40.85 -53.79 -37.64
N VAL A 948 -39.55 -53.55 -37.67
CA VAL A 948 -38.72 -53.52 -36.46
C VAL A 948 -38.81 -52.10 -35.89
N ASN A 949 -39.04 -51.98 -34.59
CA ASN A 949 -39.13 -50.67 -33.93
C ASN A 949 -37.74 -50.03 -33.82
N GLU A 950 -37.61 -48.75 -34.18
CA GLU A 950 -36.34 -48.02 -34.06
C GLU A 950 -35.83 -47.99 -32.60
N THR A 951 -36.74 -47.95 -31.62
CA THR A 951 -36.39 -48.09 -30.19
C THR A 951 -35.78 -49.45 -29.83
N MET A 952 -36.20 -50.52 -30.49
CA MET A 952 -35.61 -51.85 -30.29
C MET A 952 -34.19 -51.93 -30.87
N LEU A 953 -33.93 -51.25 -31.98
CA LEU A 953 -32.57 -51.17 -32.56
C LEU A 953 -31.64 -50.33 -31.67
N ASN A 954 -32.12 -49.20 -31.14
CA ASN A 954 -31.34 -48.37 -30.21
C ASN A 954 -30.96 -49.16 -28.93
N ASP A 955 -31.90 -49.93 -28.36
CA ASP A 955 -31.63 -50.80 -27.20
C ASP A 955 -30.66 -51.97 -27.50
N LEU A 956 -30.42 -52.27 -28.78
CA LEU A 956 -29.48 -53.31 -29.24
C LEU A 956 -28.08 -52.75 -29.53
N GLU A 957 -27.91 -51.43 -29.68
CA GLU A 957 -26.60 -50.85 -29.95
C GLU A 957 -25.66 -50.95 -28.73
N PRO A 958 -24.39 -51.35 -28.93
CA PRO A 958 -23.44 -51.58 -27.83
C PRO A 958 -22.87 -50.26 -27.30
N HIS A 959 -23.68 -49.47 -26.60
CA HIS A 959 -23.24 -48.27 -25.90
C HIS A 959 -22.19 -48.62 -24.82
N LEU A 960 -20.92 -48.29 -25.04
CA LEU A 960 -19.90 -48.31 -23.99
C LEU A 960 -20.24 -47.18 -22.99
N VAL A 961 -20.39 -47.52 -21.71
CA VAL A 961 -20.87 -46.55 -20.68
C VAL A 961 -19.73 -45.67 -20.17
N GLN A 962 -19.13 -44.88 -21.08
CA GLN A 962 -18.33 -43.68 -20.81
C GLN A 962 -18.08 -42.96 -22.14
N GLY A 963 -18.92 -41.98 -22.45
CA GLY A 963 -18.92 -41.22 -23.72
C GLY A 963 -17.88 -40.11 -23.81
N GLU A 964 -16.63 -40.37 -23.38
CA GLU A 964 -15.51 -39.43 -23.60
C GLU A 964 -14.47 -40.04 -24.54
N ALA A 965 -14.42 -39.48 -25.76
CA ALA A 965 -13.25 -39.47 -26.66
C ALA A 965 -12.54 -40.79 -27.05
N VAL A 966 -13.23 -41.94 -27.07
CA VAL A 966 -12.84 -42.96 -28.06
C VAL A 966 -13.30 -42.48 -29.43
N VAL A 967 -12.36 -42.11 -30.30
CA VAL A 967 -12.65 -41.78 -31.69
C VAL A 967 -13.08 -43.05 -32.41
N SER A 968 -14.40 -43.29 -32.44
CA SER A 968 -15.03 -44.18 -33.39
C SER A 968 -14.76 -43.62 -34.79
N THR A 969 -13.77 -44.17 -35.47
CA THR A 969 -13.60 -43.96 -36.90
C THR A 969 -14.87 -44.42 -37.59
N GLU A 970 -15.61 -43.48 -38.18
CA GLU A 970 -16.70 -43.82 -39.09
C GLU A 970 -16.15 -44.79 -40.14
N VAL A 971 -16.90 -45.85 -40.44
CA VAL A 971 -16.47 -46.86 -41.41
C VAL A 971 -16.33 -46.16 -42.77
N GLY A 972 -15.08 -45.88 -43.13
CA GLY A 972 -14.75 -45.07 -44.30
C GLY A 972 -15.47 -45.57 -45.54
N GLN A 973 -16.12 -44.66 -46.26
CA GLN A 973 -16.46 -44.92 -47.64
C GLN A 973 -15.17 -45.28 -48.37
N THR A 974 -15.17 -46.37 -49.13
CA THR A 974 -13.94 -46.89 -49.74
C THR A 974 -13.44 -45.94 -50.82
N GLU A 975 -12.56 -45.01 -50.45
CA GLU A 975 -11.78 -44.24 -51.41
C GLU A 975 -10.95 -45.20 -52.27
N SER A 976 -11.02 -45.04 -53.58
CA SER A 976 -10.28 -45.87 -54.53
C SER A 976 -8.81 -45.44 -54.53
N VAL A 977 -7.99 -46.17 -53.79
CA VAL A 977 -6.53 -46.05 -53.82
C VAL A 977 -6.02 -46.73 -55.10
N ASP A 978 -5.28 -46.00 -55.94
CA ASP A 978 -4.59 -46.56 -57.11
C ASP A 978 -3.41 -47.46 -56.67
N ASP A 979 -2.94 -48.36 -57.54
CA ASP A 979 -1.96 -49.43 -57.25
C ASP A 979 -0.60 -48.99 -56.64
N GLU A 980 -0.31 -47.69 -56.53
CA GLU A 980 0.91 -47.12 -55.91
C GLU A 980 0.66 -46.32 -54.61
N GLY A 981 -0.58 -46.28 -54.07
CA GLY A 981 -0.81 -46.00 -52.65
C GLY A 981 -1.01 -44.53 -52.21
N TRP A 982 -1.45 -43.61 -53.08
CA TRP A 982 -1.64 -42.18 -52.75
C TRP A 982 -3.09 -41.70 -52.93
N SER A 983 -3.52 -40.70 -52.15
CA SER A 983 -4.80 -40.00 -52.30
C SER A 983 -4.64 -38.46 -52.36
N PRO A 984 -5.56 -37.72 -53.01
CA PRO A 984 -5.46 -36.27 -53.20
C PRO A 984 -6.16 -35.45 -52.11
N LEU A 985 -5.55 -34.33 -51.69
CA LEU A 985 -6.13 -33.40 -50.70
C LEU A 985 -7.25 -32.50 -51.28
N PRO A 986 -8.29 -32.17 -50.49
CA PRO A 986 -9.37 -31.26 -50.89
C PRO A 986 -8.95 -29.77 -50.87
N PRO A 987 -9.59 -28.91 -51.68
CA PRO A 987 -9.27 -27.47 -51.76
C PRO A 987 -9.93 -26.64 -50.64
N PRO A 988 -9.32 -25.51 -50.21
CA PRO A 988 -9.89 -24.63 -49.19
C PRO A 988 -11.00 -23.71 -49.75
N SER A 989 -11.93 -23.30 -48.89
CA SER A 989 -13.06 -22.43 -49.23
C SER A 989 -12.97 -21.04 -48.57
N GLU A 990 -13.04 -19.97 -49.37
CA GLU A 990 -13.03 -18.58 -48.91
C GLU A 990 -14.44 -18.07 -48.55
N ASN A 991 -14.56 -17.17 -47.56
CA ASN A 991 -15.69 -16.23 -47.36
C ASN A 991 -15.25 -15.05 -46.47
N VAL A 992 -15.66 -13.81 -46.81
CA VAL A 992 -15.16 -12.52 -46.28
C VAL A 992 -16.20 -11.41 -46.58
N PRO A 993 -16.28 -10.26 -45.86
CA PRO A 993 -15.96 -9.93 -44.45
C PRO A 993 -17.27 -10.05 -43.60
N ASP A 994 -17.64 -9.32 -42.54
CA ASP A 994 -17.17 -8.16 -41.71
C ASP A 994 -17.83 -8.34 -40.30
N GLY A 995 -17.52 -7.64 -39.20
CA GLY A 995 -16.65 -6.48 -38.94
C GLY A 995 -17.39 -5.39 -38.11
N PRO A 996 -16.72 -4.58 -37.24
CA PRO A 996 -15.29 -4.53 -36.94
C PRO A 996 -14.93 -4.96 -35.50
N GLY A 997 -13.78 -5.62 -35.35
CA GLY A 997 -13.03 -5.77 -34.10
C GLY A 997 -11.55 -5.52 -34.41
N GLU A 998 -10.82 -4.81 -33.56
CA GLU A 998 -9.49 -4.31 -33.89
C GLU A 998 -8.44 -5.44 -33.89
N VAL A 999 -7.80 -5.66 -35.04
CA VAL A 999 -6.70 -6.62 -35.23
C VAL A 999 -5.44 -5.84 -35.57
N GLU A 1000 -4.58 -5.62 -34.59
CA GLU A 1000 -3.16 -5.31 -34.87
C GLU A 1000 -2.40 -6.59 -35.24
N GLN A 1001 -1.36 -6.43 -36.05
CA GLN A 1001 -0.81 -7.51 -36.87
C GLN A 1001 0.42 -8.16 -36.23
N THR A 1002 0.34 -9.44 -35.90
CA THR A 1002 1.54 -10.29 -35.71
C THR A 1002 1.99 -10.83 -37.07
N VAL A 1003 2.87 -10.07 -37.73
CA VAL A 1003 3.56 -10.51 -38.95
C VAL A 1003 4.51 -11.66 -38.61
N ALA A 1004 4.37 -12.80 -39.29
CA ALA A 1004 5.36 -13.88 -39.21
C ALA A 1004 6.70 -13.42 -39.83
N SER A 1005 7.76 -13.49 -39.05
CA SER A 1005 9.15 -13.28 -39.50
C SER A 1005 10.02 -14.48 -39.09
N ASP A 1006 11.06 -14.74 -39.88
CA ASP A 1006 11.87 -15.96 -39.85
C ASP A 1006 12.61 -16.23 -38.52
N PRO A 1007 13.01 -17.49 -38.24
CA PRO A 1007 13.36 -17.94 -36.90
C PRO A 1007 14.75 -17.47 -36.43
N MET A 1008 14.77 -16.63 -35.39
CA MET A 1008 15.96 -16.43 -34.54
C MET A 1008 15.66 -16.21 -33.04
N ALA A 1009 14.40 -16.28 -32.59
CA ALA A 1009 14.01 -15.99 -31.20
C ALA A 1009 13.91 -17.22 -30.28
N ALA A 1010 13.58 -18.41 -30.83
CA ALA A 1010 13.24 -19.59 -30.02
C ALA A 1010 14.35 -20.05 -29.05
N LEU A 1011 15.62 -19.82 -29.36
CA LEU A 1011 16.73 -20.20 -28.49
C LEU A 1011 16.84 -19.37 -27.21
N ASP A 1012 16.32 -18.13 -27.19
CA ASP A 1012 16.33 -17.31 -25.98
C ASP A 1012 15.07 -17.53 -25.12
N ASP A 1013 13.94 -17.97 -25.71
CA ASP A 1013 12.79 -18.49 -24.95
C ASP A 1013 13.08 -19.89 -24.37
N GLU A 1014 13.70 -20.79 -25.13
CA GLU A 1014 14.21 -22.08 -24.63
C GLU A 1014 15.26 -21.87 -23.53
N ARG A 1015 16.14 -20.86 -23.67
CA ARG A 1015 17.04 -20.47 -22.57
C ARG A 1015 16.30 -19.87 -21.39
N ALA A 1016 15.27 -19.04 -21.57
CA ALA A 1016 14.51 -18.50 -20.46
C ALA A 1016 13.79 -19.61 -19.69
N MET A 1017 13.26 -20.62 -20.38
CA MET A 1017 12.70 -21.82 -19.75
C MET A 1017 13.79 -22.66 -19.07
N LEU A 1018 14.95 -22.87 -19.71
CA LEU A 1018 16.08 -23.60 -19.11
C LEU A 1018 16.76 -22.84 -17.96
N GLU A 1019 16.75 -21.50 -17.95
CA GLU A 1019 17.24 -20.68 -16.83
C GLU A 1019 16.21 -20.62 -15.69
N ALA A 1020 14.90 -20.62 -16.00
CA ALA A 1020 13.86 -20.80 -14.99
C ALA A 1020 13.87 -22.22 -14.40
N GLU A 1021 14.12 -23.24 -15.22
CA GLU A 1021 14.26 -24.63 -14.76
C GLU A 1021 15.59 -24.86 -14.04
N LEU A 1022 16.70 -24.23 -14.46
CA LEU A 1022 17.95 -24.22 -13.68
C LEU A 1022 17.79 -23.44 -12.37
N ALA A 1023 17.07 -22.31 -12.35
CA ALA A 1023 16.76 -21.60 -11.12
C ALA A 1023 15.84 -22.42 -10.20
N ARG A 1024 14.91 -23.20 -10.76
CA ARG A 1024 14.10 -24.18 -10.01
C ARG A 1024 14.94 -25.36 -9.52
N LEU A 1025 15.90 -25.85 -10.30
CA LEU A 1025 16.82 -26.93 -9.92
C LEU A 1025 17.88 -26.46 -8.91
N ASP A 1026 18.29 -25.20 -8.93
CA ASP A 1026 19.14 -24.59 -7.91
C ASP A 1026 18.33 -24.11 -6.69
N ALA A 1027 17.04 -23.84 -6.82
CA ALA A 1027 16.10 -23.78 -5.69
C ALA A 1027 15.93 -25.17 -5.04
N GLU A 1028 15.71 -26.23 -5.82
CA GLU A 1028 15.67 -27.60 -5.31
C GLU A 1028 17.02 -28.05 -4.75
N ARG A 1029 18.16 -27.65 -5.34
CA ARG A 1029 19.48 -27.93 -4.76
C ARG A 1029 19.74 -27.11 -3.52
N SER A 1030 19.31 -25.85 -3.43
CA SER A 1030 19.44 -25.07 -2.18
C SER A 1030 18.49 -25.56 -1.09
N HIS A 1031 17.32 -26.11 -1.44
CA HIS A 1031 16.50 -26.93 -0.54
C HIS A 1031 17.20 -28.24 -0.15
N ARG A 1032 17.88 -28.95 -1.07
CA ARG A 1032 18.70 -30.13 -0.73
C ARG A 1032 19.96 -29.77 0.06
N ILE A 1033 20.53 -28.57 -0.05
CA ILE A 1033 21.68 -28.08 0.72
C ILE A 1033 21.27 -27.58 2.11
N SER A 1034 20.05 -27.05 2.26
CA SER A 1034 19.46 -26.72 3.56
C SER A 1034 18.83 -27.92 4.28
N HIS A 1035 18.46 -28.99 3.54
CA HIS A 1035 18.01 -30.26 4.11
C HIS A 1035 19.06 -31.38 4.13
N THR A 1036 20.24 -31.22 3.53
CA THR A 1036 21.43 -31.89 4.09
C THR A 1036 21.64 -31.31 5.47
N PRO A 1037 21.61 -32.12 6.55
CA PRO A 1037 21.94 -31.60 7.86
C PRO A 1037 23.39 -31.11 7.80
N ALA A 1038 23.58 -29.81 7.98
CA ALA A 1038 24.91 -29.26 8.25
C ALA A 1038 25.51 -30.11 9.37
N SER A 1039 26.71 -30.66 9.16
CA SER A 1039 27.36 -31.48 10.17
C SER A 1039 27.34 -30.70 11.47
N ALA A 1040 26.71 -31.27 12.50
CA ALA A 1040 26.81 -30.72 13.84
C ALA A 1040 28.30 -30.48 14.12
N PRO A 1041 28.67 -29.35 14.74
CA PRO A 1041 30.07 -29.09 15.06
C PRO A 1041 30.54 -30.26 15.91
N LYS A 1042 31.44 -31.08 15.35
CA LYS A 1042 32.08 -32.16 16.09
C LYS A 1042 32.88 -31.50 17.21
N GLY A 1043 32.28 -31.41 18.40
CA GLY A 1043 33.02 -31.19 19.63
C GLY A 1043 34.14 -32.22 19.64
N ALA A 1044 35.39 -31.74 19.78
CA ALA A 1044 36.58 -32.52 19.46
C ALA A 1044 36.48 -33.94 20.04
N ASP A 1045 36.58 -34.95 19.17
CA ASP A 1045 36.47 -36.36 19.55
C ASP A 1045 37.47 -36.61 20.69
N SER A 1046 36.98 -36.76 21.92
CA SER A 1046 37.84 -36.77 23.11
C SER A 1046 38.79 -37.96 23.12
N ALA A 1047 38.38 -39.07 22.48
CA ALA A 1047 39.22 -40.22 22.20
C ALA A 1047 40.36 -39.94 21.20
N LEU A 1048 40.25 -38.92 20.34
CA LEU A 1048 41.30 -38.48 19.41
C LEU A 1048 42.30 -37.56 20.12
N ALA A 1049 41.82 -36.60 20.91
CA ALA A 1049 42.69 -35.76 21.75
C ALA A 1049 43.46 -36.60 22.80
N ASP A 1050 42.81 -37.63 23.36
CA ASP A 1050 43.43 -38.58 24.30
C ASP A 1050 44.27 -39.67 23.59
N LEU A 1051 44.32 -39.68 22.24
CA LEU A 1051 45.28 -40.44 21.44
C LEU A 1051 46.46 -39.57 21.02
N GLU A 1052 46.23 -38.31 20.61
CA GLU A 1052 47.30 -37.35 20.30
C GLU A 1052 48.19 -37.08 21.52
N SER A 1053 47.60 -36.95 22.72
CA SER A 1053 48.37 -36.82 23.97
C SER A 1053 49.17 -38.06 24.35
N ARG A 1054 48.76 -39.25 23.88
CA ARG A 1054 49.48 -40.53 24.09
C ARG A 1054 50.50 -40.82 22.99
N LEU A 1055 50.42 -40.10 21.86
CA LEU A 1055 51.38 -40.15 20.76
C LEU A 1055 52.46 -39.07 20.88
N SER A 1056 52.19 -37.94 21.55
CA SER A 1056 53.18 -36.89 21.80
C SER A 1056 54.30 -37.30 22.77
N ASP A 1057 54.08 -38.30 23.60
CA ASP A 1057 55.05 -38.85 24.57
C ASP A 1057 55.91 -40.00 23.98
N ILE A 1058 55.85 -40.24 22.67
CA ILE A 1058 56.67 -41.25 21.98
C ILE A 1058 57.80 -40.57 21.20
N GLU A 1059 59.00 -40.55 21.79
CA GLU A 1059 60.23 -40.15 21.10
C GLU A 1059 60.59 -41.11 19.95
N PHE A 1060 61.09 -40.55 18.84
CA PHE A 1060 61.65 -41.24 17.68
C PHE A 1060 62.91 -40.51 17.17
#